data_AF-A0A2S1QFY8-F1
#
_entry.id   AF-A0A2S1QFY8-F1
#
_cell.length_a   1.000
_cell.length_b   1.000
_cell.length_c   1.000
_cell.angle_alpha   90.00
_cell.angle_beta   90.00
_cell.angle_gamma   90.00
#
_symmetry.space_group_name_H-M   'P 1'
#
loop_
_entity.id
_entity.type
_entity.pdbx_description
1 polymer ?
#
loop_
_entity_poly.entity_id
_entity_poly.type
_entity_poly.pdbx_seq_one_letter_code
_entity_poly.pdbx_strand_id
1 'polypeptide(L)'
;MLKERIQDYFKNNPRLRVLFFFDKDQEYLEEVDALDLQDIHIEKYKNTPFSTKVKLLTELHTEKVFLYLTLASPATQDAYHNFPLMGLLLANKELQLDNVGEFMERFALKRHQKNLVARYISELKYSGVQSVCEPILNTSNFNETALQRALVSAFLKFKKIESWSILSARLLVVANKEDTNEAVRFVKKVSSLNFEDTVLHKINECTGYAIQELSVAQLQKTAQSVLYNNITQNISKVEKDPYRNLKVEDPTKITQLNQLLYEVERNPNLSQDFVTTLSKAEIHIKGATLLQVYGVDADFAFYTTAMVWDIVDRLQSTLREHPEYAFAKAEHIQIMQPEMAMPLQHMLKWLIYTGRMFQAIDSIQSYVLNKPEQYVEQYTKSWSTIDRLYRLAQNAFKQLDTTAVPETIDTDNLYQDLNVTYEKHTDTLNREWLQCLHQFKFDYKALPVPKQYDFYNKEIAPQDQKVVVIISDALRYEVGEQLLSELHSDTKNTAELRHMLASIPSKTNVGMAQLLPRKTIAFNNGSIEINGINNSGIPNREKVIQSTQEDALALSYSDLEDLDQEERRAIFKKRLVYIYHDIIDNTGDTMSSERRTFEAAKEAILELKLFIKKLHSSYNVAKVFITADHGFLYNDRKIQEKEKERLPKRDMVQSHNRYYLTEDNMEPELGYSIPLSATTVFEENLFVTIPASVNRYRKQGVGHQFVHGGGSLQELVVPLIESSRKREKVTKRVNPILVYKGKLKIVSNILRLNLLQENEVSRYEKQRSVTIGLYKDGTLVSNLEELDLNATGMSPSERMTRIELTLSSEGADATLFKLKVFDKEDTLNPIIEEQVQNNTIITPDF
;
A
#
# COMPACT_ATOMS: atom_id res chain seq x y z
N MET A 1 -25.27 -58.24 7.97
CA MET A 1 -25.51 -56.78 7.87
C MET A 1 -26.93 -56.45 8.31
N LEU A 2 -27.88 -57.35 8.04
CA LEU A 2 -29.30 -57.20 8.36
C LEU A 2 -29.58 -57.16 9.87
N LYS A 3 -28.87 -57.98 10.67
CA LYS A 3 -29.00 -58.04 12.14
C LYS A 3 -28.79 -56.68 12.82
N GLU A 4 -27.64 -56.04 12.57
CA GLU A 4 -27.30 -54.73 13.14
C GLU A 4 -28.32 -53.66 12.71
N ARG A 5 -28.72 -53.65 11.43
CA ARG A 5 -29.71 -52.70 10.91
C ARG A 5 -31.06 -52.82 11.60
N ILE A 6 -31.56 -54.04 11.81
CA ILE A 6 -32.83 -54.27 12.51
C ILE A 6 -32.75 -53.73 13.94
N GLN A 7 -31.65 -54.02 14.65
CA GLN A 7 -31.43 -53.55 16.02
C GLN A 7 -31.35 -52.02 16.09
N ASP A 8 -30.65 -51.37 15.17
CA ASP A 8 -30.55 -49.91 15.09
C ASP A 8 -31.90 -49.25 14.82
N TYR A 9 -32.74 -49.81 13.95
CA TYR A 9 -34.08 -49.28 13.68
C TYR A 9 -34.95 -49.24 14.94
N PHE A 10 -34.94 -50.33 15.70
CA PHE A 10 -35.69 -50.43 16.96
C PHE A 10 -35.07 -49.63 18.11
N LYS A 11 -33.76 -49.34 18.06
CA LYS A 11 -33.06 -48.47 19.01
C LYS A 11 -33.38 -47.00 18.74
N ASN A 12 -33.33 -46.57 17.48
CA ASN A 12 -33.61 -45.20 17.06
C ASN A 12 -35.10 -44.84 17.12
N ASN A 13 -35.98 -45.85 17.11
CA ASN A 13 -37.43 -45.66 17.21
C ASN A 13 -38.02 -46.47 18.39
N PRO A 14 -37.92 -45.98 19.64
CA PRO A 14 -38.34 -46.75 20.82
C PRO A 14 -39.83 -47.13 20.85
N ARG A 15 -40.68 -46.38 20.13
CA ARG A 15 -42.12 -46.63 20.00
C ARG A 15 -42.49 -47.57 18.85
N LEU A 16 -41.54 -47.92 17.98
CA LEU A 16 -41.80 -48.80 16.85
C LEU A 16 -42.09 -50.21 17.35
N ARG A 17 -43.21 -50.78 16.89
CA ARG A 17 -43.65 -52.13 17.28
C ARG A 17 -43.41 -53.15 16.20
N VAL A 18 -43.72 -52.81 14.95
CA VAL A 18 -43.52 -53.71 13.82
C VAL A 18 -42.55 -53.07 12.82
N LEU A 19 -41.55 -53.79 12.36
CA LEU A 19 -40.65 -53.35 11.29
C LEU A 19 -40.90 -54.25 10.07
N PHE A 20 -41.46 -53.68 9.01
CA PHE A 20 -41.78 -54.39 7.78
C PHE A 20 -40.53 -54.53 6.91
N PHE A 21 -40.23 -55.72 6.40
CA PHE A 21 -39.16 -55.91 5.43
C PHE A 21 -39.69 -56.65 4.20
N PHE A 22 -39.68 -55.97 3.06
CA PHE A 22 -40.19 -56.47 1.78
C PHE A 22 -39.03 -57.01 0.95
N ASP A 23 -39.05 -58.32 0.69
CA ASP A 23 -38.04 -59.04 -0.09
C ASP A 23 -38.73 -59.90 -1.15
N LYS A 24 -39.19 -59.23 -2.21
CA LYS A 24 -39.95 -59.85 -3.30
C LYS A 24 -39.19 -61.04 -3.93
N ASP A 25 -37.89 -60.85 -4.13
CA ASP A 25 -37.02 -61.78 -4.85
C ASP A 25 -36.35 -62.79 -3.90
N GLN A 26 -36.63 -62.70 -2.59
CA GLN A 26 -36.15 -63.59 -1.52
C GLN A 26 -34.62 -63.63 -1.39
N GLU A 27 -33.95 -62.54 -1.76
CA GLU A 27 -32.49 -62.43 -1.75
C GLU A 27 -31.89 -62.54 -0.34
N TYR A 28 -32.67 -62.18 0.69
CA TYR A 28 -32.26 -62.17 2.09
C TYR A 28 -32.90 -63.32 2.90
N LEU A 29 -33.61 -64.25 2.25
CA LEU A 29 -34.28 -65.35 2.96
C LEU A 29 -33.30 -66.18 3.79
N GLU A 30 -32.13 -66.53 3.24
CA GLU A 30 -31.10 -67.28 3.98
C GLU A 30 -30.52 -66.49 5.15
N GLU A 31 -30.31 -65.17 5.00
CA GLU A 31 -29.83 -64.30 6.09
C GLU A 31 -30.91 -64.17 7.18
N VAL A 32 -32.18 -64.02 6.80
CA VAL A 32 -33.33 -63.94 7.72
C VAL A 32 -33.54 -65.25 8.49
N ASP A 33 -33.31 -66.40 7.85
CA ASP A 33 -33.44 -67.71 8.49
C ASP A 33 -32.33 -67.97 9.51
N ALA A 34 -31.17 -67.35 9.31
CA ALA A 34 -30.05 -67.37 10.23
C ALA A 34 -30.06 -66.23 11.27
N LEU A 35 -31.05 -65.31 11.23
CA LEU A 35 -31.13 -64.20 12.18
C LEU A 35 -31.46 -64.70 13.59
N ASP A 36 -30.54 -64.41 14.51
CA ASP A 36 -30.78 -64.51 15.94
C ASP A 36 -30.84 -63.10 16.53
N LEU A 37 -32.05 -62.64 16.86
CA LEU A 37 -32.31 -61.30 17.40
C LEU A 37 -32.82 -61.40 18.84
N GLN A 38 -32.06 -60.87 19.78
CA GLN A 38 -32.48 -60.77 21.17
C GLN A 38 -33.60 -59.72 21.30
N ASP A 39 -34.70 -60.08 21.98
CA ASP A 39 -35.86 -59.22 22.26
C ASP A 39 -36.65 -58.72 21.03
N ILE A 40 -36.50 -59.38 19.86
CA ILE A 40 -37.25 -59.09 18.63
C ILE A 40 -37.78 -60.38 18.03
N HIS A 41 -39.11 -60.51 17.91
CA HIS A 41 -39.76 -61.64 17.28
C HIS A 41 -39.72 -61.54 15.76
N ILE A 42 -39.29 -62.62 15.08
CA ILE A 42 -39.24 -62.69 13.63
C ILE A 42 -40.52 -63.38 13.13
N GLU A 43 -41.39 -62.63 12.43
CA GLU A 43 -42.61 -63.15 11.84
C GLU A 43 -42.48 -63.18 10.31
N LYS A 44 -42.65 -64.35 9.70
CA LYS A 44 -42.69 -64.50 8.23
C LYS A 44 -44.11 -64.46 7.73
N TYR A 45 -44.40 -63.55 6.81
CA TYR A 45 -45.72 -63.40 6.22
C TYR A 45 -46.04 -64.55 5.25
N LYS A 46 -47.03 -65.39 5.61
CA LYS A 46 -47.45 -66.57 4.82
C LYS A 46 -48.64 -66.27 3.89
N ASN A 47 -48.75 -65.05 3.38
CA ASN A 47 -49.87 -64.60 2.55
C ASN A 47 -51.27 -64.77 3.19
N THR A 48 -51.36 -64.63 4.52
CA THR A 48 -52.60 -64.81 5.29
C THR A 48 -52.91 -63.52 6.09
N PRO A 49 -53.43 -62.47 5.44
CA PRO A 49 -53.46 -61.13 6.02
C PRO A 49 -54.35 -60.98 7.24
N PHE A 50 -55.45 -61.73 7.33
CA PHE A 50 -56.31 -61.71 8.52
C PHE A 50 -55.61 -62.28 9.75
N SER A 51 -55.03 -63.49 9.64
CA SER A 51 -54.31 -64.12 10.74
C SER A 51 -53.06 -63.33 11.13
N THR A 52 -52.30 -62.79 10.16
CA THR A 52 -51.16 -61.92 10.48
C THR A 52 -51.60 -60.67 11.24
N LYS A 53 -52.71 -60.01 10.86
CA LYS A 53 -53.24 -58.86 11.62
C LYS A 53 -53.63 -59.24 13.04
N VAL A 54 -54.39 -60.31 13.21
CA VAL A 54 -54.83 -60.78 14.53
C VAL A 54 -53.61 -61.07 15.39
N LYS A 55 -52.66 -61.86 14.87
CA LYS A 55 -51.43 -62.23 15.58
C LYS A 55 -50.61 -61.02 16.03
N LEU A 56 -50.42 -60.01 15.16
CA LEU A 56 -49.71 -58.78 15.50
C LEU A 56 -50.45 -57.92 16.54
N LEU A 57 -51.78 -57.97 16.56
CA LEU A 57 -52.62 -57.15 17.46
C LEU A 57 -52.97 -57.85 18.78
N THR A 58 -52.83 -59.17 18.88
CA THR A 58 -53.17 -59.94 20.08
C THR A 58 -51.98 -60.71 20.65
N GLU A 59 -51.41 -61.65 19.91
CA GLU A 59 -50.37 -62.54 20.44
C GLU A 59 -49.05 -61.80 20.63
N LEU A 60 -48.66 -60.98 19.65
CA LEU A 60 -47.37 -60.29 19.59
C LEU A 60 -47.46 -58.80 19.98
N HIS A 61 -48.59 -58.34 20.55
CA HIS A 61 -48.87 -56.92 20.76
C HIS A 61 -47.90 -56.20 21.72
N THR A 62 -47.23 -56.94 22.61
CA THR A 62 -46.23 -56.42 23.55
C THR A 62 -44.80 -56.47 23.02
N GLU A 63 -44.56 -57.24 21.96
CA GLU A 63 -43.23 -57.54 21.45
C GLU A 63 -42.80 -56.56 20.35
N LYS A 64 -41.49 -56.52 20.07
CA LYS A 64 -40.96 -55.90 18.85
C LYS A 64 -40.95 -56.96 17.77
N VAL A 65 -41.61 -56.69 16.65
CA VAL A 65 -41.78 -57.68 15.58
C VAL A 65 -41.06 -57.24 14.33
N PHE A 66 -40.12 -58.06 13.85
CA PHE A 66 -39.59 -57.97 12.51
C PHE A 66 -40.46 -58.81 11.57
N LEU A 67 -41.27 -58.13 10.74
CA LEU A 67 -42.20 -58.78 9.82
C LEU A 67 -41.55 -58.90 8.44
N TYR A 68 -41.17 -60.11 8.05
CA TYR A 68 -40.59 -60.42 6.75
C TYR A 68 -41.68 -60.77 5.73
N LEU A 69 -41.71 -60.08 4.59
CA LEU A 69 -42.69 -60.27 3.52
C LEU A 69 -41.99 -60.60 2.22
N THR A 70 -42.34 -61.74 1.60
CA THR A 70 -41.87 -62.14 0.26
C THR A 70 -42.65 -61.44 -0.86
N LEU A 71 -42.92 -60.15 -0.68
CA LEU A 71 -43.72 -59.32 -1.58
C LEU A 71 -42.94 -58.04 -1.92
N ALA A 72 -43.27 -57.42 -3.05
CA ALA A 72 -42.78 -56.07 -3.33
C ALA A 72 -43.40 -55.07 -2.35
N SER A 73 -42.61 -54.10 -1.88
CA SER A 73 -43.13 -52.96 -1.15
C SER A 73 -44.13 -52.19 -2.03
N PRO A 74 -45.31 -51.82 -1.51
CA PRO A 74 -46.32 -51.12 -2.30
C PRO A 74 -45.79 -49.73 -2.74
N ALA A 75 -45.57 -49.55 -4.04
CA ALA A 75 -44.94 -48.35 -4.61
C ALA A 75 -45.91 -47.44 -5.41
N THR A 76 -47.12 -47.92 -5.72
CA THR A 76 -48.14 -47.16 -6.50
C THR A 76 -49.43 -47.00 -5.70
N GLN A 77 -50.27 -46.04 -6.08
CA GLN A 77 -51.58 -45.81 -5.43
C GLN A 77 -52.45 -47.07 -5.43
N ASP A 78 -52.47 -47.81 -6.55
CA ASP A 78 -53.21 -49.07 -6.65
C ASP A 78 -52.60 -50.15 -5.74
N ALA A 79 -51.27 -50.23 -5.66
CA ALA A 79 -50.61 -51.17 -4.75
C ALA A 79 -50.90 -50.86 -3.28
N TYR A 80 -51.04 -49.57 -2.91
CA TYR A 80 -51.45 -49.16 -1.56
C TYR A 80 -52.88 -49.59 -1.23
N HIS A 81 -53.82 -49.42 -2.15
CA HIS A 81 -55.21 -49.86 -1.95
C HIS A 81 -55.32 -51.38 -1.81
N ASN A 82 -54.47 -52.11 -2.53
CA ASN A 82 -54.51 -53.57 -2.56
C ASN A 82 -53.66 -54.24 -1.48
N PHE A 83 -52.79 -53.51 -0.75
CA PHE A 83 -51.95 -54.09 0.28
C PHE A 83 -52.73 -54.33 1.58
N PRO A 84 -52.98 -55.58 2.00
CA PRO A 84 -53.92 -55.86 3.08
C PRO A 84 -53.49 -55.32 4.44
N LEU A 85 -52.17 -55.16 4.67
CA LEU A 85 -51.60 -54.67 5.93
C LEU A 85 -51.29 -53.16 5.91
N MET A 86 -51.83 -52.41 4.94
CA MET A 86 -51.48 -51.00 4.73
C MET A 86 -51.65 -50.11 5.97
N GLY A 87 -52.73 -50.28 6.73
CA GLY A 87 -52.94 -49.52 7.97
C GLY A 87 -51.86 -49.80 9.04
N LEU A 88 -51.36 -51.04 9.12
CA LEU A 88 -50.28 -51.39 10.04
C LEU A 88 -48.92 -50.88 9.54
N LEU A 89 -48.68 -50.92 8.23
CA LEU A 89 -47.47 -50.36 7.62
C LEU A 89 -47.39 -48.85 7.86
N LEU A 90 -48.51 -48.13 7.69
CA LEU A 90 -48.59 -46.68 7.96
C LEU A 90 -48.41 -46.33 9.44
N ALA A 91 -48.88 -47.19 10.34
CA ALA A 91 -48.73 -47.00 11.78
C ALA A 91 -47.30 -47.36 12.29
N ASN A 92 -46.47 -47.95 11.44
CA ASN A 92 -45.16 -48.47 11.76
C ASN A 92 -44.12 -48.03 10.72
N LYS A 93 -43.03 -48.79 10.54
CA LYS A 93 -41.94 -48.48 9.60
C LYS A 93 -41.58 -49.67 8.73
N GLU A 94 -41.01 -49.35 7.58
CA GLU A 94 -40.40 -50.29 6.65
C GLU A 94 -38.87 -50.23 6.80
N LEU A 95 -38.22 -51.38 6.87
CA LEU A 95 -36.77 -51.51 6.81
C LEU A 95 -36.34 -51.30 5.36
N GLN A 96 -35.87 -50.09 5.06
CA GLN A 96 -35.28 -49.77 3.77
C GLN A 96 -33.81 -50.17 3.78
N LEU A 97 -33.42 -51.06 2.86
CA LEU A 97 -32.02 -51.44 2.66
C LEU A 97 -31.29 -50.54 1.66
N ASP A 98 -32.03 -49.71 0.90
CA ASP A 98 -31.49 -48.82 -0.11
C ASP A 98 -30.95 -47.51 0.51
N ASN A 99 -29.77 -47.07 0.06
CA ASN A 99 -29.15 -45.83 0.54
C ASN A 99 -30.07 -44.60 0.31
N VAL A 100 -31.01 -44.68 -0.63
CA VAL A 100 -31.96 -43.61 -0.96
C VAL A 100 -33.02 -43.47 0.12
N GLY A 101 -33.65 -44.56 0.57
CA GLY A 101 -34.66 -44.54 1.63
C GLY A 101 -34.10 -44.05 2.96
N GLU A 102 -32.92 -44.55 3.35
CA GLU A 102 -32.21 -44.13 4.56
C GLU A 102 -31.89 -42.63 4.54
N PHE A 103 -31.39 -42.13 3.41
CA PHE A 103 -31.06 -40.72 3.24
C PHE A 103 -32.31 -39.83 3.34
N MET A 104 -33.39 -40.22 2.66
CA MET A 104 -34.65 -39.49 2.70
C MET A 104 -35.25 -39.43 4.11
N GLU A 105 -35.18 -40.53 4.87
CA GLU A 105 -35.66 -40.59 6.24
C GLU A 105 -34.84 -39.69 7.16
N ARG A 106 -33.50 -39.80 7.09
CA ARG A 106 -32.59 -39.02 7.93
C ARG A 106 -32.78 -37.51 7.81
N PHE A 107 -33.05 -37.02 6.59
CA PHE A 107 -33.21 -35.59 6.30
C PHE A 107 -34.68 -35.16 6.13
N ALA A 108 -35.63 -36.02 6.51
CA ALA A 108 -37.07 -35.77 6.42
C ALA A 108 -37.53 -35.29 5.02
N LEU A 109 -36.98 -35.87 3.96
CA LEU A 109 -37.30 -35.53 2.57
C LEU A 109 -38.63 -36.15 2.13
N LYS A 110 -39.38 -35.45 1.29
CA LYS A 110 -40.71 -35.89 0.82
C LYS A 110 -40.59 -36.81 -0.40
N ARG A 111 -41.63 -37.62 -0.65
CA ARG A 111 -41.68 -38.59 -1.76
C ARG A 111 -41.33 -38.02 -3.14
N HIS A 112 -41.73 -36.78 -3.45
CA HIS A 112 -41.41 -36.12 -4.72
C HIS A 112 -39.90 -35.84 -4.92
N GLN A 113 -39.10 -35.86 -3.84
CA GLN A 113 -37.64 -35.67 -3.87
C GLN A 113 -36.87 -36.98 -4.08
N LYS A 114 -37.56 -38.14 -4.10
CA LYS A 114 -36.93 -39.47 -4.21
C LYS A 114 -36.07 -39.63 -5.46
N ASN A 115 -36.57 -39.16 -6.61
CA ASN A 115 -35.85 -39.27 -7.88
C ASN A 115 -34.53 -38.47 -7.84
N LEU A 116 -34.56 -37.29 -7.21
CA LEU A 116 -33.37 -36.44 -7.07
C LEU A 116 -32.34 -37.08 -6.13
N VAL A 117 -32.78 -37.63 -4.99
CA VAL A 117 -31.88 -38.38 -4.10
C VAL A 117 -31.29 -39.58 -4.82
N ALA A 118 -32.11 -40.38 -5.52
CA ALA A 118 -31.65 -41.56 -6.25
C ALA A 118 -30.58 -41.23 -7.31
N ARG A 119 -30.73 -40.09 -8.01
CA ARG A 119 -29.75 -39.61 -9.00
C ARG A 119 -28.38 -39.31 -8.39
N TYR A 120 -28.34 -38.75 -7.18
CA TYR A 120 -27.12 -38.23 -6.55
C TYR A 120 -26.62 -39.07 -5.36
N ILE A 121 -27.28 -40.18 -5.01
CA ILE A 121 -26.97 -40.97 -3.82
C ILE A 121 -25.56 -41.58 -3.81
N SER A 122 -24.99 -41.80 -5.00
CA SER A 122 -23.62 -42.29 -5.16
C SER A 122 -22.59 -41.37 -4.48
N GLU A 123 -22.86 -40.07 -4.37
CA GLU A 123 -22.02 -39.09 -3.68
C GLU A 123 -22.65 -38.61 -2.35
N LEU A 124 -23.99 -38.51 -2.27
CA LEU A 124 -24.66 -38.06 -1.05
C LEU A 124 -24.53 -39.03 0.13
N LYS A 125 -24.14 -40.28 -0.08
CA LYS A 125 -23.86 -41.24 0.99
C LYS A 125 -22.63 -40.88 1.84
N TYR A 126 -21.71 -40.05 1.34
CA TYR A 126 -20.48 -39.73 2.04
C TYR A 126 -20.69 -38.60 3.06
N SER A 127 -20.26 -38.81 4.31
CA SER A 127 -20.40 -37.84 5.40
C SER A 127 -19.78 -36.48 5.10
N GLY A 128 -18.63 -36.45 4.40
CA GLY A 128 -18.00 -35.20 3.96
C GLY A 128 -18.87 -34.39 3.01
N VAL A 129 -19.54 -35.05 2.05
CA VAL A 129 -20.48 -34.38 1.12
C VAL A 129 -21.73 -33.92 1.86
N GLN A 130 -22.26 -34.75 2.77
CA GLN A 130 -23.42 -34.41 3.60
C GLN A 130 -23.18 -33.15 4.43
N SER A 131 -21.99 -33.01 5.02
CA SER A 131 -21.66 -31.83 5.85
C SER A 131 -21.74 -30.51 5.08
N VAL A 132 -21.37 -30.50 3.80
CA VAL A 132 -21.45 -29.30 2.95
C VAL A 132 -22.88 -29.07 2.49
N CYS A 133 -23.61 -30.13 2.16
CA CYS A 133 -24.99 -30.06 1.69
C CYS A 133 -26.00 -29.80 2.83
N GLU A 134 -25.64 -29.98 4.09
CA GLU A 134 -26.53 -29.89 5.26
C GLU A 134 -27.54 -28.72 5.21
N PRO A 135 -27.16 -27.47 4.84
CA PRO A 135 -28.10 -26.34 4.81
C PRO A 135 -29.27 -26.50 3.83
N ILE A 136 -29.14 -27.36 2.83
CA ILE A 136 -30.15 -27.63 1.80
C ILE A 136 -30.81 -29.00 1.96
N LEU A 137 -30.33 -29.88 2.85
CA LEU A 137 -30.89 -31.22 3.08
C LEU A 137 -32.13 -31.14 3.97
N ASN A 138 -33.14 -30.41 3.50
CA ASN A 138 -34.44 -30.29 4.12
C ASN A 138 -35.53 -30.16 3.05
N THR A 139 -36.78 -30.36 3.46
CA THR A 139 -37.91 -30.38 2.53
C THR A 139 -38.05 -29.09 1.70
N SER A 140 -37.75 -27.92 2.27
CA SER A 140 -38.01 -26.62 1.64
C SER A 140 -36.94 -26.22 0.61
N ASN A 141 -35.68 -26.59 0.88
CA ASN A 141 -34.54 -26.09 0.11
C ASN A 141 -33.92 -27.14 -0.83
N PHE A 142 -34.31 -28.41 -0.72
CA PHE A 142 -33.75 -29.50 -1.52
C PHE A 142 -34.35 -29.52 -2.95
N ASN A 143 -33.70 -28.77 -3.85
CA ASN A 143 -33.95 -28.75 -5.29
C ASN A 143 -32.66 -29.05 -6.07
N GLU A 144 -32.79 -29.38 -7.35
CA GLU A 144 -31.68 -29.85 -8.18
C GLU A 144 -30.56 -28.81 -8.34
N THR A 145 -30.90 -27.54 -8.62
CA THR A 145 -29.91 -26.47 -8.79
C THR A 145 -29.12 -26.20 -7.52
N ALA A 146 -29.80 -26.13 -6.37
CA ALA A 146 -29.16 -25.95 -5.06
C ALA A 146 -28.25 -27.14 -4.72
N LEU A 147 -28.70 -28.36 -5.02
CA LEU A 147 -27.95 -29.59 -4.80
C LEU A 147 -26.70 -29.66 -5.66
N GLN A 148 -26.80 -29.36 -6.95
CA GLN A 148 -25.64 -29.33 -7.85
C GLN A 148 -24.59 -28.32 -7.39
N ARG A 149 -24.99 -27.11 -6.94
CA ARG A 149 -24.05 -26.13 -6.36
C ARG A 149 -23.37 -26.65 -5.09
N ALA A 150 -24.12 -27.31 -4.21
CA ALA A 150 -23.58 -27.89 -2.98
C ALA A 150 -22.61 -29.05 -3.27
N LEU A 151 -22.94 -29.91 -4.24
CA LEU A 151 -22.07 -30.99 -4.69
C LEU A 151 -20.76 -30.46 -5.29
N VAL A 152 -20.82 -29.43 -6.15
CA VAL A 152 -19.62 -28.79 -6.70
C VAL A 152 -18.77 -28.18 -5.59
N SER A 153 -19.40 -27.54 -4.60
CA SER A 153 -18.70 -27.02 -3.40
C SER A 153 -17.96 -28.14 -2.66
N ALA A 154 -18.62 -29.28 -2.44
CA ALA A 154 -18.02 -30.45 -1.79
C ALA A 154 -16.88 -31.08 -2.61
N PHE A 155 -17.06 -31.20 -3.93
CA PHE A 155 -16.03 -31.79 -4.82
C PHE A 155 -14.78 -30.91 -4.92
N LEU A 156 -14.93 -29.59 -4.80
CA LEU A 156 -13.83 -28.62 -4.73
C LEU A 156 -13.30 -28.39 -3.30
N LYS A 157 -13.72 -29.24 -2.35
CA LYS A 157 -13.27 -29.27 -0.94
C LYS A 157 -13.58 -28.01 -0.13
N PHE A 158 -14.64 -27.28 -0.48
CA PHE A 158 -15.15 -26.23 0.40
C PHE A 158 -15.88 -26.85 1.60
N LYS A 159 -15.84 -26.16 2.75
CA LYS A 159 -16.53 -26.57 3.98
C LYS A 159 -18.00 -26.13 4.02
N LYS A 160 -18.40 -25.22 3.14
CA LYS A 160 -19.74 -24.66 3.02
C LYS A 160 -20.09 -24.50 1.54
N ILE A 161 -21.36 -24.27 1.26
CA ILE A 161 -21.83 -23.96 -0.10
C ILE A 161 -21.31 -22.59 -0.50
N GLU A 162 -20.59 -22.50 -1.62
CA GLU A 162 -20.04 -21.26 -2.15
C GLU A 162 -20.82 -20.75 -3.38
N SER A 163 -20.56 -19.50 -3.78
CA SER A 163 -21.12 -18.90 -5.00
C SER A 163 -20.53 -19.56 -6.26
N TRP A 164 -21.26 -19.50 -7.38
CA TRP A 164 -20.73 -20.01 -8.64
C TRP A 164 -19.46 -19.28 -9.09
N SER A 165 -19.29 -18.00 -8.74
CA SER A 165 -18.07 -17.25 -9.01
C SER A 165 -16.85 -17.83 -8.29
N ILE A 166 -16.96 -18.12 -6.99
CA ILE A 166 -15.90 -18.75 -6.20
C ILE A 166 -15.64 -20.18 -6.67
N LEU A 167 -16.69 -20.94 -7.01
CA LEU A 167 -16.56 -22.31 -7.52
C LEU A 167 -15.86 -22.34 -8.90
N SER A 168 -16.25 -21.46 -9.82
CA SER A 168 -15.60 -21.31 -11.13
C SER A 168 -14.14 -20.93 -10.95
N ALA A 169 -13.83 -19.93 -10.12
CA ALA A 169 -12.46 -19.54 -9.84
C ALA A 169 -11.62 -20.67 -9.22
N ARG A 170 -12.17 -21.42 -8.25
CA ARG A 170 -11.49 -22.59 -7.67
C ARG A 170 -11.26 -23.68 -8.69
N LEU A 171 -12.20 -23.90 -9.60
CA LEU A 171 -12.05 -24.86 -10.69
C LEU A 171 -10.91 -24.47 -11.64
N LEU A 172 -10.80 -23.17 -11.98
CA LEU A 172 -9.66 -22.65 -12.75
C LEU A 172 -8.34 -22.87 -12.01
N VAL A 173 -8.30 -22.63 -10.69
CA VAL A 173 -7.11 -22.87 -9.85
C VAL A 173 -6.68 -24.33 -9.92
N VAL A 174 -7.57 -25.29 -9.65
CA VAL A 174 -7.18 -26.71 -9.62
C VAL A 174 -6.80 -27.25 -11.00
N ALA A 175 -7.34 -26.66 -12.08
CA ALA A 175 -6.96 -27.01 -13.46
C ALA A 175 -5.58 -26.47 -13.88
N ASN A 176 -5.05 -25.44 -13.19
CA ASN A 176 -3.77 -24.81 -13.48
C ASN A 176 -2.68 -25.12 -12.42
N LYS A 177 -2.95 -26.07 -11.51
CA LYS A 177 -1.92 -26.65 -10.64
C LYS A 177 -0.99 -27.56 -11.45
N GLU A 178 0.23 -27.76 -10.95
CA GLU A 178 1.18 -28.73 -11.53
C GLU A 178 0.59 -30.14 -11.47
N ASP A 179 0.01 -30.50 -10.32
CA ASP A 179 -0.81 -31.69 -10.19
C ASP A 179 -2.28 -31.39 -10.53
N THR A 180 -2.74 -31.87 -11.69
CA THR A 180 -4.12 -31.71 -12.18
C THR A 180 -5.06 -32.84 -11.75
N ASN A 181 -4.60 -33.79 -10.93
CA ASN A 181 -5.41 -34.94 -10.49
C ASN A 181 -6.72 -34.51 -9.80
N GLU A 182 -6.70 -33.41 -9.06
CA GLU A 182 -7.90 -32.86 -8.42
C GLU A 182 -8.95 -32.42 -9.46
N ALA A 183 -8.54 -31.71 -10.51
CA ALA A 183 -9.40 -31.30 -11.61
C ALA A 183 -9.93 -32.52 -12.40
N VAL A 184 -9.06 -33.49 -12.72
CA VAL A 184 -9.45 -34.71 -13.44
C VAL A 184 -10.50 -35.50 -12.65
N ARG A 185 -10.33 -35.63 -11.33
CA ARG A 185 -11.32 -36.28 -10.44
C ARG A 185 -12.63 -35.51 -10.41
N PHE A 186 -12.58 -34.18 -10.36
CA PHE A 186 -13.78 -33.34 -10.41
C PHE A 186 -14.57 -33.56 -11.70
N VAL A 187 -13.91 -33.48 -12.86
CA VAL A 187 -14.54 -33.71 -14.17
C VAL A 187 -15.22 -35.08 -14.20
N LYS A 188 -14.49 -36.13 -13.82
CA LYS A 188 -15.03 -37.50 -13.80
C LYS A 188 -16.28 -37.64 -12.93
N LYS A 189 -16.30 -37.00 -11.76
CA LYS A 189 -17.46 -37.01 -10.84
C LYS A 189 -18.67 -36.32 -11.45
N VAL A 190 -18.50 -35.12 -11.99
CA VAL A 190 -19.59 -34.35 -12.60
C VAL A 190 -20.17 -35.08 -13.81
N SER A 191 -19.31 -35.66 -14.67
CA SER A 191 -19.77 -36.44 -15.81
C SER A 191 -20.50 -37.72 -15.40
N SER A 192 -20.03 -38.43 -14.38
CA SER A 192 -20.74 -39.63 -13.88
C SER A 192 -22.14 -39.36 -13.31
N LEU A 193 -22.42 -38.10 -12.98
CA LEU A 193 -23.70 -37.63 -12.43
C LEU A 193 -24.56 -36.89 -13.47
N ASN A 194 -24.09 -36.78 -14.71
CA ASN A 194 -24.78 -36.17 -15.86
C ASN A 194 -25.25 -34.73 -15.61
N PHE A 195 -24.42 -33.85 -15.04
CA PHE A 195 -24.75 -32.42 -14.89
C PHE A 195 -23.62 -31.46 -15.33
N GLU A 196 -22.73 -31.94 -16.20
CA GLU A 196 -21.65 -31.14 -16.79
C GLU A 196 -22.14 -29.89 -17.53
N ASP A 197 -23.25 -29.97 -18.26
CA ASP A 197 -23.86 -28.82 -18.95
C ASP A 197 -24.18 -27.66 -18.01
N THR A 198 -24.61 -27.96 -16.77
CA THR A 198 -24.89 -26.93 -15.77
C THR A 198 -23.59 -26.24 -15.34
N VAL A 199 -22.52 -27.00 -15.14
CA VAL A 199 -21.20 -26.46 -14.79
C VAL A 199 -20.65 -25.62 -15.94
N LEU A 200 -20.76 -26.09 -17.19
CA LEU A 200 -20.34 -25.35 -18.38
C LEU A 200 -21.10 -24.03 -18.53
N HIS A 201 -22.42 -24.06 -18.38
CA HIS A 201 -23.26 -22.86 -18.41
C HIS A 201 -22.82 -21.86 -17.33
N LYS A 202 -22.60 -22.33 -16.10
CA LYS A 202 -22.21 -21.46 -14.98
C LYS A 202 -20.80 -20.90 -15.10
N ILE A 203 -19.86 -21.64 -15.69
CA ILE A 203 -18.55 -21.10 -16.05
C ILE A 203 -18.70 -19.97 -17.08
N ASN A 204 -19.43 -20.20 -18.17
CA ASN A 204 -19.67 -19.18 -19.19
C ASN A 204 -20.42 -17.95 -18.64
N GLU A 205 -21.35 -18.13 -17.72
CA GLU A 205 -21.97 -17.05 -16.96
C GLU A 205 -20.95 -16.27 -16.16
N CYS A 206 -20.10 -16.93 -15.37
CA CYS A 206 -19.15 -16.21 -14.51
C CYS A 206 -17.96 -15.60 -15.26
N THR A 207 -17.51 -16.18 -16.37
CA THR A 207 -16.28 -15.75 -17.06
C THR A 207 -16.55 -15.05 -18.39
N GLY A 208 -17.74 -15.21 -18.96
CA GLY A 208 -18.06 -14.77 -20.32
C GLY A 208 -17.46 -15.62 -21.44
N TYR A 209 -16.71 -16.66 -21.10
CA TYR A 209 -16.02 -17.50 -22.08
C TYR A 209 -16.68 -18.88 -22.16
N ALA A 210 -17.31 -19.15 -23.30
CA ALA A 210 -17.98 -20.42 -23.55
C ALA A 210 -16.96 -21.52 -23.94
N ILE A 211 -17.05 -22.66 -23.24
CA ILE A 211 -16.26 -23.86 -23.51
C ILE A 211 -17.17 -25.00 -23.96
N GLN A 212 -16.68 -25.82 -24.89
CA GLN A 212 -17.46 -26.88 -25.55
C GLN A 212 -17.63 -28.13 -24.69
N GLU A 213 -16.62 -28.41 -23.86
CA GLU A 213 -16.58 -29.60 -23.01
C GLU A 213 -15.93 -29.26 -21.67
N LEU A 214 -16.26 -30.03 -20.64
CA LEU A 214 -15.66 -29.88 -19.32
C LEU A 214 -14.36 -30.68 -19.25
N SER A 215 -13.25 -30.07 -19.66
CA SER A 215 -11.92 -30.68 -19.63
C SER A 215 -10.86 -29.75 -19.05
N VAL A 216 -9.76 -30.32 -18.53
CA VAL A 216 -8.66 -29.53 -17.92
C VAL A 216 -8.11 -28.50 -18.91
N ALA A 217 -7.94 -28.88 -20.18
CA ALA A 217 -7.45 -27.98 -21.23
C ALA A 217 -8.39 -26.79 -21.49
N GLN A 218 -9.71 -27.01 -21.52
CA GLN A 218 -10.69 -25.93 -21.69
C GLN A 218 -10.76 -25.00 -20.47
N LEU A 219 -10.59 -25.54 -19.26
CA LEU A 219 -10.52 -24.74 -18.03
C LEU A 219 -9.25 -23.87 -18.01
N GLN A 220 -8.11 -24.41 -18.45
CA GLN A 220 -6.89 -23.61 -18.63
C GLN A 220 -7.08 -22.50 -19.65
N LYS A 221 -7.74 -22.78 -20.78
CA LYS A 221 -8.09 -21.76 -21.79
C LYS A 221 -9.05 -20.70 -21.24
N THR A 222 -9.97 -21.09 -20.36
CA THR A 222 -10.85 -20.15 -19.66
C THR A 222 -10.06 -19.21 -18.76
N ALA A 223 -9.06 -19.71 -18.03
CA ALA A 223 -8.16 -18.86 -17.23
C ALA A 223 -7.38 -17.85 -18.09
N GLN A 224 -6.95 -18.25 -19.29
CA GLN A 224 -6.34 -17.34 -20.27
C GLN A 224 -7.31 -16.24 -20.72
N SER A 225 -8.57 -16.59 -20.99
CA SER A 225 -9.60 -15.58 -21.32
C SER A 225 -9.86 -14.62 -20.16
N VAL A 226 -9.94 -15.12 -18.93
CA VAL A 226 -10.09 -14.28 -17.73
C VAL A 226 -8.93 -13.29 -17.60
N LEU A 227 -7.68 -13.74 -17.72
CA LEU A 227 -6.50 -12.88 -17.69
C LEU A 227 -6.56 -11.83 -18.81
N TYR A 228 -6.78 -12.26 -20.04
CA TYR A 228 -6.82 -11.37 -21.20
C TYR A 228 -7.89 -10.28 -21.05
N ASN A 229 -9.09 -10.62 -20.60
CA ASN A 229 -10.16 -9.64 -20.40
C ASN A 229 -9.93 -8.74 -19.19
N ASN A 230 -9.27 -9.23 -18.14
CA ASN A 230 -8.86 -8.40 -17.01
C ASN A 230 -7.87 -7.30 -17.47
N ILE A 231 -6.89 -7.65 -18.31
CA ILE A 231 -5.93 -6.69 -18.88
C ILE A 231 -6.62 -5.73 -19.86
N THR A 232 -7.35 -6.28 -20.82
CA THR A 232 -7.82 -5.54 -22.01
C THR A 232 -9.22 -4.97 -21.87
N GLN A 233 -9.82 -4.93 -20.68
CA GLN A 233 -11.25 -4.62 -20.52
C GLN A 233 -11.71 -3.35 -21.26
N ASN A 234 -10.94 -2.26 -21.16
CA ASN A 234 -11.23 -0.98 -21.80
C ASN A 234 -10.70 -0.87 -23.25
N ILE A 235 -10.06 -1.93 -23.75
CA ILE A 235 -9.44 -1.97 -25.07
C ILE A 235 -10.39 -2.61 -26.08
N SER A 236 -10.58 -1.91 -27.19
CA SER A 236 -11.30 -2.40 -28.37
C SER A 236 -10.48 -3.44 -29.14
N LYS A 237 -11.16 -4.46 -29.67
CA LYS A 237 -10.55 -5.54 -30.43
C LYS A 237 -9.87 -5.03 -31.71
N VAL A 238 -8.64 -5.47 -31.96
CA VAL A 238 -7.90 -5.20 -33.22
C VAL A 238 -7.43 -6.49 -33.88
N GLU A 239 -7.27 -6.47 -35.21
CA GLU A 239 -6.84 -7.67 -35.94
C GLU A 239 -5.41 -8.12 -35.59
N LYS A 240 -4.51 -7.19 -35.27
CA LYS A 240 -3.13 -7.55 -34.94
C LYS A 240 -2.99 -8.27 -33.59
N ASP A 241 -4.03 -8.27 -32.75
CA ASP A 241 -4.02 -8.95 -31.46
C ASP A 241 -4.20 -10.47 -31.64
N PRO A 242 -3.17 -11.30 -31.31
CA PRO A 242 -3.26 -12.75 -31.46
C PRO A 242 -4.23 -13.41 -30.47
N TYR A 243 -4.61 -12.70 -29.41
CA TYR A 243 -5.49 -13.19 -28.34
C TYR A 243 -6.94 -12.72 -28.50
N ARG A 244 -7.24 -11.95 -29.54
CA ARG A 244 -8.55 -11.32 -29.82
C ARG A 244 -9.76 -12.26 -29.76
N ASN A 245 -9.56 -13.56 -29.96
CA ASN A 245 -10.61 -14.57 -29.91
C ASN A 245 -11.05 -14.92 -28.48
N LEU A 246 -10.29 -14.50 -27.47
CA LEU A 246 -10.61 -14.66 -26.05
C LEU A 246 -11.42 -13.49 -25.49
N LYS A 247 -11.59 -12.40 -26.27
CA LYS A 247 -12.28 -11.18 -25.85
C LYS A 247 -13.76 -11.44 -25.58
N VAL A 248 -14.23 -10.94 -24.44
CA VAL A 248 -15.65 -10.88 -24.08
C VAL A 248 -16.15 -9.47 -24.39
N GLU A 249 -17.14 -9.36 -25.26
CA GLU A 249 -17.72 -8.09 -25.70
C GLU A 249 -19.12 -7.84 -25.11
N ASP A 250 -19.77 -8.88 -24.59
CA ASP A 250 -21.09 -8.78 -23.96
C ASP A 250 -21.01 -8.03 -22.61
N PRO A 251 -21.71 -6.90 -22.44
CA PRO A 251 -21.65 -6.10 -21.21
C PRO A 251 -22.14 -6.82 -19.94
N THR A 252 -23.10 -7.73 -20.08
CA THR A 252 -23.63 -8.54 -18.99
C THR A 252 -22.58 -9.53 -18.53
N LYS A 253 -21.91 -10.21 -19.48
CA LYS A 253 -20.80 -11.12 -19.19
C LYS A 253 -19.60 -10.42 -18.59
N ILE A 254 -19.25 -9.23 -19.07
CA ILE A 254 -18.19 -8.39 -18.46
C ILE A 254 -18.56 -8.07 -17.01
N THR A 255 -19.83 -7.77 -16.73
CA THR A 255 -20.27 -7.51 -15.36
C THR A 255 -20.14 -8.74 -14.46
N GLN A 256 -20.48 -9.92 -14.97
CA GLN A 256 -20.32 -11.20 -14.25
C GLN A 256 -18.85 -11.56 -14.02
N LEU A 257 -17.96 -11.30 -14.99
CA LEU A 257 -16.52 -11.47 -14.83
C LEU A 257 -15.95 -10.57 -13.73
N ASN A 258 -16.33 -9.28 -13.73
CA ASN A 258 -15.90 -8.35 -12.69
C ASN A 258 -16.39 -8.77 -11.29
N GLN A 259 -17.62 -9.29 -11.21
CA GLN A 259 -18.16 -9.88 -9.99
C GLN A 259 -17.29 -11.05 -9.50
N LEU A 260 -16.89 -11.95 -10.40
CA LEU A 260 -16.00 -13.06 -10.07
C LEU A 260 -14.66 -12.57 -9.54
N LEU A 261 -14.00 -11.65 -10.26
CA LEU A 261 -12.69 -11.11 -9.86
C LEU A 261 -12.77 -10.48 -8.46
N TYR A 262 -13.82 -9.71 -8.21
CA TYR A 262 -14.05 -9.09 -6.90
C TYR A 262 -14.27 -10.12 -5.79
N GLU A 263 -15.13 -11.13 -6.01
CA GLU A 263 -15.41 -12.13 -4.97
C GLU A 263 -14.16 -12.93 -4.61
N VAL A 264 -13.32 -13.23 -5.60
CA VAL A 264 -12.06 -13.95 -5.41
C VAL A 264 -11.04 -13.13 -4.66
N GLU A 265 -10.87 -11.84 -5.00
CA GLU A 265 -9.95 -10.93 -4.30
C GLU A 265 -10.21 -10.92 -2.78
N ARG A 266 -11.48 -11.01 -2.38
CA ARG A 266 -11.92 -11.03 -0.98
C ARG A 266 -11.88 -12.38 -0.30
N ASN A 267 -11.62 -13.47 -1.03
CA ASN A 267 -11.61 -14.79 -0.43
C ASN A 267 -10.19 -15.12 0.04
N PRO A 268 -9.90 -15.08 1.37
CA PRO A 268 -8.55 -15.29 1.87
C PRO A 268 -7.98 -16.69 1.57
N ASN A 269 -8.86 -17.66 1.29
CA ASN A 269 -8.46 -19.04 0.98
C ASN A 269 -8.26 -19.28 -0.52
N LEU A 270 -8.55 -18.30 -1.38
CA LEU A 270 -8.52 -18.47 -2.84
C LEU A 270 -7.76 -17.37 -3.58
N SER A 271 -7.76 -16.13 -3.07
CA SER A 271 -7.19 -14.95 -3.74
C SER A 271 -5.76 -15.20 -4.24
N GLN A 272 -4.86 -15.65 -3.35
CA GLN A 272 -3.45 -15.90 -3.71
C GLN A 272 -3.27 -17.03 -4.73
N ASP A 273 -4.01 -18.14 -4.57
CA ASP A 273 -4.00 -19.26 -5.52
C ASP A 273 -4.49 -18.81 -6.91
N PHE A 274 -5.49 -17.94 -6.95
CA PHE A 274 -6.05 -17.42 -8.19
C PHE A 274 -5.12 -16.42 -8.88
N VAL A 275 -4.48 -15.51 -8.13
CA VAL A 275 -3.43 -14.63 -8.67
C VAL A 275 -2.30 -15.46 -9.29
N THR A 276 -1.86 -16.51 -8.59
CA THR A 276 -0.84 -17.44 -9.09
C THR A 276 -1.30 -18.15 -10.38
N THR A 277 -2.58 -18.50 -10.47
CA THR A 277 -3.18 -19.11 -11.66
C THR A 277 -3.17 -18.16 -12.86
N LEU A 278 -3.53 -16.89 -12.64
CA LEU A 278 -3.45 -15.87 -13.69
C LEU A 278 -2.00 -15.63 -14.11
N SER A 279 -1.04 -15.56 -13.18
CA SER A 279 0.38 -15.43 -13.53
C SER A 279 0.90 -16.60 -14.37
N LYS A 280 0.44 -17.83 -14.15
CA LYS A 280 0.78 -18.97 -15.01
C LYS A 280 0.20 -18.83 -16.42
N ALA A 281 -0.97 -18.21 -16.55
CA ALA A 281 -1.59 -17.97 -17.86
C ALA A 281 -0.80 -16.95 -18.70
N GLU A 282 0.11 -16.16 -18.11
CA GLU A 282 0.98 -15.21 -18.82
C GLU A 282 1.95 -15.90 -19.80
N ILE A 283 2.23 -17.19 -19.62
CA ILE A 283 2.99 -17.99 -20.61
C ILE A 283 2.29 -17.96 -21.98
N HIS A 284 0.95 -17.92 -21.97
CA HIS A 284 0.13 -17.89 -23.17
C HIS A 284 -0.33 -16.47 -23.54
N ILE A 285 -0.69 -15.65 -22.56
CA ILE A 285 -1.14 -14.26 -22.75
C ILE A 285 -0.02 -13.32 -22.30
N LYS A 286 0.88 -12.99 -23.24
CA LYS A 286 2.08 -12.21 -22.93
C LYS A 286 1.78 -10.72 -22.91
N GLY A 287 2.09 -10.06 -21.79
CA GLY A 287 2.02 -8.60 -21.62
C GLY A 287 2.82 -7.86 -22.70
N ALA A 288 4.08 -8.24 -22.92
CA ALA A 288 4.93 -7.72 -24.00
C ALA A 288 4.24 -7.68 -25.38
N THR A 289 3.50 -8.74 -25.73
CA THR A 289 2.78 -8.83 -27.01
C THR A 289 1.64 -7.81 -27.06
N LEU A 290 0.87 -7.68 -25.97
CA LEU A 290 -0.20 -6.70 -25.87
C LEU A 290 0.35 -5.26 -25.95
N LEU A 291 1.48 -4.98 -25.30
CA LEU A 291 2.17 -3.70 -25.38
C LEU A 291 2.65 -3.40 -26.81
N GLN A 292 3.13 -4.40 -27.55
CA GLN A 292 3.53 -4.23 -28.95
C GLN A 292 2.34 -3.93 -29.87
N VAL A 293 1.18 -4.55 -29.60
CA VAL A 293 -0.02 -4.39 -30.43
C VAL A 293 -0.73 -3.07 -30.16
N TYR A 294 -0.96 -2.74 -28.88
CA TYR A 294 -1.78 -1.60 -28.48
C TYR A 294 -0.96 -0.36 -28.11
N GLY A 295 0.34 -0.51 -27.88
CA GLY A 295 1.22 0.55 -27.38
C GLY A 295 1.27 0.59 -25.86
N VAL A 296 2.34 1.22 -25.33
CA VAL A 296 2.55 1.40 -23.88
C VAL A 296 1.45 2.29 -23.28
N ASP A 297 0.88 3.22 -24.06
CA ASP A 297 -0.14 4.19 -23.65
C ASP A 297 -1.58 3.74 -23.79
N ALA A 298 -1.81 2.48 -24.15
CA ALA A 298 -3.17 1.97 -24.19
C ALA A 298 -3.80 1.95 -22.78
N ASP A 299 -5.12 2.18 -22.74
CA ASP A 299 -5.93 2.15 -21.52
C ASP A 299 -6.17 0.72 -21.03
N PHE A 300 -5.11 0.07 -20.54
CA PHE A 300 -5.20 -1.25 -19.93
C PHE A 300 -5.88 -1.15 -18.56
N ALA A 301 -6.88 -1.98 -18.31
CA ALA A 301 -7.61 -2.01 -17.04
C ALA A 301 -6.81 -2.68 -15.89
N PHE A 302 -5.81 -3.49 -16.26
CA PHE A 302 -4.94 -4.20 -15.34
C PHE A 302 -3.56 -4.41 -15.98
N TYR A 303 -2.49 -4.14 -15.24
CA TYR A 303 -1.13 -4.51 -15.63
C TYR A 303 -0.66 -5.71 -14.81
N THR A 304 -0.12 -6.73 -15.48
CA THR A 304 0.55 -7.84 -14.78
C THR A 304 1.96 -7.42 -14.34
N THR A 305 2.54 -8.17 -13.40
CA THR A 305 3.94 -7.94 -12.96
C THR A 305 4.91 -7.94 -14.14
N ALA A 306 4.82 -8.93 -15.03
CA ALA A 306 5.69 -9.00 -16.20
C ALA A 306 5.46 -7.82 -17.16
N MET A 307 4.19 -7.44 -17.36
CA MET A 307 3.84 -6.30 -18.21
C MET A 307 4.40 -4.98 -17.68
N VAL A 308 4.40 -4.75 -16.37
CA VAL A 308 5.01 -3.52 -15.84
C VAL A 308 6.53 -3.55 -15.97
N TRP A 309 7.17 -4.70 -15.78
CA TRP A 309 8.60 -4.83 -16.07
C TRP A 309 8.93 -4.53 -17.54
N ASP A 310 8.14 -5.05 -18.48
CA ASP A 310 8.28 -4.72 -19.91
C ASP A 310 8.07 -3.21 -20.19
N ILE A 311 7.20 -2.54 -19.43
CA ILE A 311 7.02 -1.10 -19.53
C ILE A 311 8.27 -0.39 -18.98
N VAL A 312 8.75 -0.75 -17.80
CA VAL A 312 9.96 -0.18 -17.19
C VAL A 312 11.16 -0.34 -18.12
N ASP A 313 11.34 -1.51 -18.72
CA ASP A 313 12.37 -1.81 -19.71
C ASP A 313 12.32 -0.87 -20.92
N ARG A 314 11.12 -0.49 -21.38
CA ARG A 314 10.96 0.50 -22.45
C ARG A 314 11.14 1.94 -21.96
N LEU A 315 10.75 2.22 -20.72
CA LEU A 315 10.86 3.56 -20.15
C LEU A 315 12.32 3.94 -19.86
N GLN A 316 13.21 2.96 -19.63
CA GLN A 316 14.61 3.24 -19.31
C GLN A 316 15.33 4.09 -20.36
N SER A 317 15.08 3.83 -21.66
CA SER A 317 15.66 4.61 -22.75
C SER A 317 15.04 6.00 -22.86
N THR A 318 13.76 6.14 -22.51
CA THR A 318 13.05 7.42 -22.52
C THR A 318 13.36 8.28 -21.29
N LEU A 319 13.89 7.71 -20.21
CA LEU A 319 14.02 8.41 -18.93
C LEU A 319 14.87 9.67 -19.05
N ARG A 320 15.95 9.65 -19.83
CA ARG A 320 16.80 10.83 -20.06
C ARG A 320 16.29 11.72 -21.18
N GLU A 321 15.74 11.16 -22.25
CA GLU A 321 15.32 11.88 -23.47
C GLU A 321 13.96 12.60 -23.30
N HIS A 322 13.01 11.94 -22.63
CA HIS A 322 11.64 12.39 -22.38
C HIS A 322 11.23 12.10 -20.93
N PRO A 323 11.93 12.69 -19.94
CA PRO A 323 11.69 12.41 -18.52
C PRO A 323 10.23 12.62 -18.10
N GLU A 324 9.57 13.64 -18.64
CA GLU A 324 8.17 13.98 -18.37
C GLU A 324 7.19 12.86 -18.73
N TYR A 325 7.43 12.19 -19.86
CA TYR A 325 6.65 11.03 -20.25
C TYR A 325 6.95 9.84 -19.32
N ALA A 326 8.23 9.61 -19.02
CA ALA A 326 8.66 8.46 -18.23
C ALA A 326 8.09 8.47 -16.81
N PHE A 327 8.22 9.57 -16.06
CA PHE A 327 7.67 9.61 -14.70
C PHE A 327 6.13 9.68 -14.70
N ALA A 328 5.51 10.37 -15.66
CA ALA A 328 4.04 10.42 -15.74
C ALA A 328 3.46 9.02 -15.99
N LYS A 329 4.13 8.21 -16.81
CA LYS A 329 3.72 6.83 -17.04
C LYS A 329 3.86 5.96 -15.79
N ALA A 330 4.96 6.11 -15.07
CA ALA A 330 5.18 5.41 -13.81
C ALA A 330 4.12 5.80 -12.74
N GLU A 331 3.78 7.08 -12.65
CA GLU A 331 2.71 7.59 -11.76
C GLU A 331 1.35 7.01 -12.14
N HIS A 332 1.01 6.99 -13.42
CA HIS A 332 -0.25 6.42 -13.89
C HIS A 332 -0.40 4.94 -13.48
N ILE A 333 0.64 4.13 -13.67
CA ILE A 333 0.61 2.71 -13.27
C ILE A 333 0.41 2.59 -11.76
N GLN A 334 1.15 3.37 -10.96
CA GLN A 334 1.06 3.37 -9.50
C GLN A 334 -0.33 3.80 -8.99
N ILE A 335 -0.98 4.74 -9.68
CA ILE A 335 -2.35 5.18 -9.37
C ILE A 335 -3.35 4.07 -9.72
N MET A 336 -3.24 3.47 -10.90
CA MET A 336 -4.19 2.46 -11.38
C MET A 336 -4.07 1.12 -10.65
N GLN A 337 -2.90 0.82 -10.10
CA GLN A 337 -2.62 -0.40 -9.34
C GLN A 337 -1.74 -0.11 -8.10
N PRO A 338 -2.33 0.38 -7.01
CA PRO A 338 -1.57 0.66 -5.79
C PRO A 338 -1.10 -0.62 -5.07
N GLU A 339 -1.75 -1.77 -5.29
CA GLU A 339 -1.44 -3.05 -4.62
C GLU A 339 -0.52 -3.96 -5.45
N MET A 340 0.57 -3.39 -5.95
CA MET A 340 1.58 -4.13 -6.71
C MET A 340 2.62 -4.80 -5.81
N ALA A 341 3.39 -5.74 -6.37
CA ALA A 341 4.53 -6.32 -5.68
C ALA A 341 5.55 -5.24 -5.28
N MET A 342 6.08 -5.33 -4.05
CA MET A 342 6.99 -4.34 -3.46
C MET A 342 8.18 -3.95 -4.36
N PRO A 343 8.88 -4.87 -5.05
CA PRO A 343 9.99 -4.49 -5.93
C PRO A 343 9.59 -3.53 -7.06
N LEU A 344 8.41 -3.75 -7.66
CA LEU A 344 7.88 -2.87 -8.69
C LEU A 344 7.48 -1.50 -8.12
N GLN A 345 6.88 -1.47 -6.93
CA GLN A 345 6.54 -0.20 -6.29
C GLN A 345 7.77 0.66 -6.04
N HIS A 346 8.85 0.06 -5.52
CA HIS A 346 10.11 0.76 -5.30
C HIS A 346 10.75 1.21 -6.63
N MET A 347 10.73 0.36 -7.67
CA MET A 347 11.25 0.72 -8.99
C MET A 347 10.52 1.92 -9.60
N LEU A 348 9.19 1.88 -9.63
CA LEU A 348 8.38 2.98 -10.15
C LEU A 348 8.62 4.27 -9.35
N LYS A 349 8.67 4.18 -8.02
CA LYS A 349 8.97 5.33 -7.16
C LYS A 349 10.34 5.94 -7.46
N TRP A 350 11.36 5.11 -7.67
CA TRP A 350 12.69 5.57 -8.04
C TRP A 350 12.70 6.26 -9.40
N LEU A 351 12.08 5.67 -10.43
CA LEU A 351 11.92 6.27 -11.75
C LEU A 351 11.21 7.62 -11.70
N ILE A 352 10.19 7.74 -10.85
CA ILE A 352 9.44 8.99 -10.68
C ILE A 352 10.35 10.11 -10.18
N TYR A 353 11.14 9.87 -9.14
CA TYR A 353 12.05 10.88 -8.61
C TYR A 353 13.19 11.21 -9.56
N THR A 354 13.77 10.20 -10.21
CA THR A 354 14.83 10.39 -11.21
C THR A 354 14.34 11.19 -12.42
N GLY A 355 13.18 10.81 -12.99
CA GLY A 355 12.59 11.51 -14.12
C GLY A 355 12.22 12.96 -13.78
N ARG A 356 11.58 13.20 -12.62
CA ARG A 356 11.30 14.57 -12.16
C ARG A 356 12.57 15.41 -11.97
N MET A 357 13.66 14.81 -11.49
CA MET A 357 14.95 15.50 -11.35
C MET A 357 15.52 15.91 -12.72
N PHE A 358 15.53 14.98 -13.68
CA PHE A 358 15.98 15.27 -15.04
C PHE A 358 15.15 16.38 -15.69
N GLN A 359 13.81 16.29 -15.61
CA GLN A 359 12.93 17.34 -16.11
C GLN A 359 13.23 18.71 -15.48
N ALA A 360 13.43 18.75 -14.15
CA ALA A 360 13.71 19.99 -13.44
C ALA A 360 15.04 20.62 -13.87
N ILE A 361 16.07 19.80 -14.11
CA ILE A 361 17.37 20.26 -14.61
C ILE A 361 17.28 20.73 -16.07
N ASP A 362 16.61 19.96 -16.93
CA ASP A 362 16.48 20.27 -18.36
C ASP A 362 15.61 21.52 -18.60
N SER A 363 14.77 21.89 -17.63
CA SER A 363 13.96 23.13 -17.65
C SER A 363 14.77 24.40 -17.35
N ILE A 364 16.05 24.29 -16.95
CA ILE A 364 16.89 25.44 -16.63
C ILE A 364 17.38 26.09 -17.94
N GLN A 365 16.91 27.31 -18.21
CA GLN A 365 17.29 28.06 -19.41
C GLN A 365 18.73 28.58 -19.36
N SER A 366 19.20 29.00 -18.17
CA SER A 366 20.55 29.52 -17.96
C SER A 366 20.93 29.42 -16.47
N TYR A 367 22.20 29.13 -16.20
CA TYR A 367 22.82 29.25 -14.87
C TYR A 367 23.49 30.61 -14.64
N VAL A 368 23.56 31.46 -15.66
CA VAL A 368 24.18 32.78 -15.58
C VAL A 368 23.13 33.81 -15.18
N LEU A 369 23.25 34.35 -13.96
CA LEU A 369 22.45 35.47 -13.45
C LEU A 369 23.38 36.63 -13.12
N ASN A 370 22.85 37.86 -13.10
CA ASN A 370 23.67 39.07 -13.05
C ASN A 370 24.01 39.53 -11.63
N LYS A 371 23.29 39.03 -10.62
CA LYS A 371 23.48 39.45 -9.23
C LYS A 371 23.37 38.28 -8.25
N PRO A 372 24.14 38.30 -7.14
CA PRO A 372 24.11 37.21 -6.17
C PRO A 372 22.72 36.95 -5.58
N GLU A 373 21.95 37.98 -5.25
CA GLU A 373 20.60 37.81 -4.70
C GLU A 373 19.67 37.02 -5.63
N GLN A 374 19.85 37.13 -6.95
CA GLN A 374 19.06 36.38 -7.93
C GLN A 374 19.33 34.88 -7.86
N TYR A 375 20.57 34.47 -7.57
CA TYR A 375 20.90 33.05 -7.37
C TYR A 375 20.23 32.51 -6.11
N VAL A 376 20.27 33.26 -5.00
CA VAL A 376 19.61 32.85 -3.75
C VAL A 376 18.09 32.77 -3.93
N GLU A 377 17.49 33.76 -4.58
CA GLU A 377 16.06 33.75 -4.92
C GLU A 377 15.68 32.56 -5.82
N GLN A 378 16.44 32.33 -6.89
CA GLN A 378 16.16 31.24 -7.82
C GLN A 378 16.36 29.86 -7.18
N TYR A 379 17.39 29.73 -6.34
CA TYR A 379 17.66 28.52 -5.58
C TYR A 379 16.52 28.20 -4.62
N THR A 380 16.13 29.15 -3.78
CA THR A 380 15.05 28.99 -2.79
C THR A 380 13.65 28.87 -3.40
N LYS A 381 13.46 29.31 -4.64
CA LYS A 381 12.20 29.19 -5.37
C LYS A 381 12.06 27.87 -6.12
N SER A 382 13.15 27.32 -6.66
CA SER A 382 13.05 26.18 -7.58
C SER A 382 14.26 25.25 -7.64
N TRP A 383 15.51 25.74 -7.61
CA TRP A 383 16.66 24.82 -7.74
C TRP A 383 16.89 23.94 -6.51
N SER A 384 16.46 24.34 -5.31
CA SER A 384 16.46 23.48 -4.12
C SER A 384 15.63 22.20 -4.31
N THR A 385 14.61 22.24 -5.17
CA THR A 385 13.79 21.06 -5.49
C THR A 385 14.61 19.98 -6.21
N ILE A 386 15.66 20.35 -6.95
CA ILE A 386 16.55 19.38 -7.60
C ILE A 386 17.35 18.62 -6.54
N ASP A 387 17.85 19.30 -5.51
CA ASP A 387 18.52 18.67 -4.38
C ASP A 387 17.56 17.73 -3.62
N ARG A 388 16.30 18.15 -3.42
CA ARG A 388 15.24 17.30 -2.84
C ARG A 388 15.01 16.03 -3.65
N LEU A 389 14.81 16.18 -4.95
CA LEU A 389 14.54 15.07 -5.87
C LEU A 389 15.72 14.09 -5.92
N TYR A 390 16.95 14.59 -5.98
CA TYR A 390 18.14 13.74 -5.93
C TYR A 390 18.22 12.95 -4.62
N ARG A 391 18.01 13.60 -3.46
CA ARG A 391 17.96 12.91 -2.16
C ARG A 391 16.87 11.84 -2.11
N LEU A 392 15.66 12.15 -2.59
CA LEU A 392 14.54 11.21 -2.61
C LEU A 392 14.80 10.03 -3.56
N ALA A 393 15.39 10.28 -4.73
CA ALA A 393 15.80 9.24 -5.67
C ALA A 393 16.86 8.32 -5.03
N GLN A 394 17.86 8.87 -4.34
CA GLN A 394 18.88 8.07 -3.66
C GLN A 394 18.28 7.18 -2.56
N ASN A 395 17.39 7.73 -1.74
CA ASN A 395 16.68 6.97 -0.71
C ASN A 395 15.76 5.89 -1.31
N ALA A 396 15.14 6.13 -2.47
CA ALA A 396 14.31 5.15 -3.16
C ALA A 396 15.15 4.04 -3.81
N PHE A 397 16.31 4.37 -4.40
CA PHE A 397 17.23 3.39 -4.99
C PHE A 397 17.72 2.37 -3.97
N LYS A 398 18.07 2.82 -2.76
CA LYS A 398 18.50 1.95 -1.65
C LYS A 398 17.43 0.97 -1.16
N GLN A 399 16.16 1.18 -1.53
CA GLN A 399 15.04 0.29 -1.21
C GLN A 399 14.78 -0.74 -2.33
N LEU A 400 15.45 -0.63 -3.48
CA LEU A 400 15.27 -1.57 -4.57
C LEU A 400 15.81 -2.96 -4.21
N ASP A 401 14.98 -3.97 -4.43
CA ASP A 401 15.43 -5.35 -4.52
C ASP A 401 15.93 -5.59 -5.94
N THR A 402 17.22 -5.37 -6.16
CA THR A 402 17.84 -5.51 -7.48
C THR A 402 17.78 -6.95 -8.01
N THR A 403 17.60 -7.95 -7.14
CA THR A 403 17.47 -9.35 -7.57
C THR A 403 16.12 -9.66 -8.24
N ALA A 404 15.13 -8.81 -7.99
CA ALA A 404 13.81 -8.90 -8.61
C ALA A 404 13.68 -8.09 -9.91
N VAL A 405 14.70 -7.30 -10.27
CA VAL A 405 14.73 -6.49 -11.49
C VAL A 405 15.25 -7.35 -12.65
N PRO A 406 14.53 -7.44 -13.79
CA PRO A 406 15.03 -8.12 -14.99
C PRO A 406 16.39 -7.60 -15.48
N GLU A 407 17.25 -8.51 -15.94
CA GLU A 407 18.59 -8.19 -16.47
C GLU A 407 18.58 -7.25 -17.70
N THR A 408 17.43 -7.11 -18.38
CA THR A 408 17.28 -6.19 -19.53
C THR A 408 17.23 -4.72 -19.10
N ILE A 409 16.95 -4.46 -17.82
CA ILE A 409 16.93 -3.11 -17.25
C ILE A 409 18.31 -2.83 -16.65
N ASP A 410 19.05 -1.91 -17.28
CA ASP A 410 20.39 -1.54 -16.84
C ASP A 410 20.32 -0.55 -15.67
N THR A 411 20.02 -1.08 -14.48
CA THR A 411 19.90 -0.27 -13.26
C THR A 411 21.18 0.47 -12.92
N ASP A 412 22.34 -0.11 -13.23
CA ASP A 412 23.64 0.48 -12.93
C ASP A 412 23.89 1.71 -13.80
N ASN A 413 23.61 1.63 -15.11
CA ASN A 413 23.74 2.78 -15.99
C ASN A 413 22.71 3.88 -15.65
N LEU A 414 21.46 3.52 -15.37
CA LEU A 414 20.44 4.49 -14.94
C LEU A 414 20.85 5.19 -13.63
N TYR A 415 21.41 4.45 -12.67
CA TYR A 415 21.93 5.00 -11.43
C TYR A 415 23.14 5.92 -11.66
N GLN A 416 24.04 5.53 -12.57
CA GLN A 416 25.16 6.37 -12.97
C GLN A 416 24.68 7.67 -13.63
N ASP A 417 23.69 7.62 -14.52
CA ASP A 417 23.11 8.79 -15.18
C ASP A 417 22.47 9.76 -14.19
N LEU A 418 21.76 9.24 -13.18
CA LEU A 418 21.24 10.03 -12.06
C LEU A 418 22.37 10.82 -11.38
N ASN A 419 23.46 10.14 -10.98
CA ASN A 419 24.57 10.75 -10.28
C ASN A 419 25.33 11.77 -11.15
N VAL A 420 25.68 11.40 -12.39
CA VAL A 420 26.43 12.26 -13.33
C VAL A 420 25.64 13.52 -13.67
N THR A 421 24.33 13.40 -13.88
CA THR A 421 23.49 14.55 -14.23
C THR A 421 23.39 15.53 -13.07
N TYR A 422 23.19 15.03 -11.83
CA TYR A 422 23.18 15.87 -10.63
C TYR A 422 24.55 16.51 -10.33
N GLU A 423 25.64 15.76 -10.51
CA GLU A 423 27.01 16.28 -10.39
C GLU A 423 27.28 17.43 -11.37
N LYS A 424 26.90 17.27 -12.64
CA LYS A 424 27.03 18.33 -13.64
C LYS A 424 26.19 19.56 -13.30
N HIS A 425 24.95 19.35 -12.83
CA HIS A 425 24.08 20.43 -12.37
C HIS A 425 24.74 21.21 -11.23
N THR A 426 25.17 20.52 -10.17
CA THR A 426 25.76 21.16 -8.99
C THR A 426 27.09 21.85 -9.30
N ASP A 427 27.93 21.29 -10.17
CA ASP A 427 29.18 21.95 -10.61
C ASP A 427 28.89 23.22 -11.43
N THR A 428 28.01 23.12 -12.43
CA THR A 428 27.70 24.26 -13.32
C THR A 428 27.06 25.40 -12.53
N LEU A 429 26.07 25.08 -11.68
CA LEU A 429 25.39 26.06 -10.84
C LEU A 429 26.36 26.79 -9.92
N ASN A 430 27.21 26.05 -9.21
CA ASN A 430 28.08 26.64 -8.19
C ASN A 430 29.27 27.38 -8.79
N ARG A 431 29.74 26.98 -9.98
CA ARG A 431 30.75 27.73 -10.72
C ARG A 431 30.23 29.12 -11.11
N GLU A 432 29.04 29.20 -11.69
CA GLU A 432 28.43 30.48 -12.08
C GLU A 432 28.07 31.34 -10.86
N TRP A 433 27.51 30.73 -9.81
CA TRP A 433 27.23 31.40 -8.54
C TRP A 433 28.47 32.03 -7.91
N LEU A 434 29.55 31.26 -7.75
CA LEU A 434 30.78 31.74 -7.12
C LEU A 434 31.52 32.76 -7.98
N GLN A 435 31.47 32.61 -9.30
CA GLN A 435 31.98 33.61 -10.23
C GLN A 435 31.21 34.94 -10.09
N CYS A 436 29.88 34.89 -10.02
CA CYS A 436 29.06 36.07 -9.76
C CYS A 436 29.42 36.69 -8.41
N LEU A 437 29.47 35.90 -7.33
CA LEU A 437 29.80 36.37 -6.00
C LEU A 437 31.20 37.01 -5.93
N HIS A 438 32.17 36.47 -6.67
CA HIS A 438 33.51 37.03 -6.82
C HIS A 438 33.52 38.40 -7.52
N GLN A 439 32.70 38.62 -8.55
CA GLN A 439 32.56 39.93 -9.19
C GLN A 439 32.06 41.00 -8.21
N PHE A 440 31.28 40.58 -7.22
CA PHE A 440 30.84 41.41 -6.08
C PHE A 440 31.79 41.32 -4.87
N LYS A 441 33.02 40.84 -5.09
CA LYS A 441 34.12 40.77 -4.11
C LYS A 441 33.77 39.99 -2.84
N PHE A 442 32.78 39.10 -2.90
CA PHE A 442 32.25 38.40 -1.73
C PHE A 442 31.80 39.33 -0.59
N ASP A 443 31.48 40.60 -0.87
CA ASP A 443 31.11 41.57 0.15
C ASP A 443 29.68 41.32 0.65
N TYR A 444 29.54 40.53 1.72
CA TYR A 444 28.24 40.18 2.25
C TYR A 444 27.49 41.41 2.76
N LYS A 445 28.18 42.46 3.23
CA LYS A 445 27.54 43.67 3.76
C LYS A 445 26.77 44.41 2.67
N ALA A 446 27.24 44.35 1.42
CA ALA A 446 26.59 44.98 0.26
C ALA A 446 25.43 44.16 -0.33
N LEU A 447 25.32 42.86 -0.03
CA LEU A 447 24.28 42.01 -0.61
C LEU A 447 22.91 42.25 0.04
N PRO A 448 21.79 42.31 -0.69
CA PRO A 448 20.45 42.47 -0.12
C PRO A 448 19.84 41.15 0.37
N VAL A 449 20.66 40.22 0.87
CA VAL A 449 20.23 38.89 1.36
C VAL A 449 20.31 38.86 2.90
N PRO A 450 19.37 38.23 3.64
CA PRO A 450 19.50 38.03 5.08
C PRO A 450 20.75 37.21 5.41
N LYS A 451 21.56 37.66 6.37
CA LYS A 451 22.80 36.98 6.74
C LYS A 451 22.60 36.22 8.03
N GLN A 452 23.20 35.04 8.10
CA GLN A 452 23.18 34.20 9.28
C GLN A 452 23.71 34.92 10.52
N TYR A 453 24.72 35.79 10.37
CA TYR A 453 25.26 36.55 11.50
C TYR A 453 24.33 37.61 12.06
N ASP A 454 23.26 37.98 11.37
CA ASP A 454 22.26 38.91 11.90
C ASP A 454 21.15 38.19 12.69
N PHE A 455 21.14 36.85 12.69
CA PHE A 455 20.07 36.01 13.22
C PHE A 455 19.64 36.42 14.63
N TYR A 456 20.56 36.46 15.60
CA TYR A 456 20.19 36.77 16.98
C TYR A 456 19.53 38.16 17.09
N ASN A 457 20.15 39.19 16.50
CA ASN A 457 19.70 40.58 16.65
C ASN A 457 18.38 40.85 15.91
N LYS A 458 18.15 40.19 14.77
CA LYS A 458 16.93 40.39 13.96
C LYS A 458 15.77 39.49 14.40
N GLU A 459 16.06 38.25 14.75
CA GLU A 459 15.01 37.24 14.96
C GLU A 459 14.75 36.95 16.43
N ILE A 460 15.79 36.96 17.28
CA ILE A 460 15.69 36.47 18.67
C ILE A 460 15.58 37.62 19.67
N ALA A 461 16.46 38.61 19.61
CA ALA A 461 16.49 39.76 20.52
C ALA A 461 15.16 40.54 20.58
N PRO A 462 14.43 40.76 19.45
CA PRO A 462 13.16 41.50 19.49
C PRO A 462 11.97 40.73 20.07
N GLN A 463 12.13 39.46 20.46
CA GLN A 463 10.98 38.65 20.88
C GLN A 463 10.61 38.92 22.34
N ASP A 464 9.35 39.30 22.56
CA ASP A 464 8.74 39.51 23.89
C ASP A 464 8.07 38.25 24.48
N GLN A 465 8.12 37.12 23.75
CA GLN A 465 7.60 35.82 24.20
C GLN A 465 8.70 34.79 24.46
N LYS A 466 8.37 33.68 25.13
CA LYS A 466 9.33 32.57 25.34
C LYS A 466 9.67 31.96 23.99
N VAL A 467 10.97 31.81 23.72
CA VAL A 467 11.48 31.32 22.44
C VAL A 467 12.33 30.08 22.66
N VAL A 468 12.15 29.11 21.78
CA VAL A 468 13.11 28.01 21.61
C VAL A 468 13.79 28.18 20.25
N VAL A 469 15.11 28.09 20.24
CA VAL A 469 15.94 28.08 19.04
C VAL A 469 16.49 26.67 18.86
N ILE A 470 16.23 26.06 17.72
CA ILE A 470 16.80 24.77 17.35
C ILE A 470 17.83 25.03 16.24
N ILE A 471 19.09 24.73 16.53
CA ILE A 471 20.17 24.72 15.54
C ILE A 471 20.35 23.27 15.11
N SER A 472 19.87 22.95 13.91
CA SER A 472 20.08 21.65 13.29
C SER A 472 21.33 21.72 12.40
N ASP A 473 22.42 21.11 12.86
CA ASP A 473 23.70 21.05 12.16
C ASP A 473 23.54 20.44 10.76
N ALA A 474 24.20 21.03 9.77
CA ALA A 474 24.13 20.66 8.36
C ALA A 474 22.72 20.63 7.72
N LEU A 475 21.71 21.30 8.29
CA LEU A 475 20.36 21.32 7.73
C LEU A 475 20.27 22.15 6.44
N ARG A 476 20.19 21.48 5.29
CA ARG A 476 19.98 22.11 3.97
C ARG A 476 18.61 22.78 3.85
N TYR A 477 18.52 23.81 3.01
CA TYR A 477 17.26 24.51 2.72
C TYR A 477 16.13 23.57 2.27
N GLU A 478 16.39 22.64 1.35
CA GLU A 478 15.38 21.70 0.84
C GLU A 478 14.85 20.72 1.91
N VAL A 479 15.71 20.36 2.88
CA VAL A 479 15.30 19.55 4.04
C VAL A 479 14.39 20.38 4.95
N GLY A 480 14.69 21.67 5.11
CA GLY A 480 13.80 22.64 5.75
C GLY A 480 12.46 22.81 5.04
N GLU A 481 12.43 22.80 3.70
CA GLU A 481 11.18 22.80 2.91
C GLU A 481 10.34 21.56 3.19
N GLN A 482 10.96 20.38 3.24
CA GLN A 482 10.24 19.15 3.57
C GLN A 482 9.74 19.16 5.04
N LEU A 483 10.56 19.63 5.98
CA LEU A 483 10.13 19.80 7.37
C LEU A 483 8.94 20.77 7.48
N LEU A 484 8.93 21.87 6.72
CA LEU A 484 7.80 22.80 6.68
C LEU A 484 6.50 22.11 6.26
N SER A 485 6.55 21.26 5.22
CA SER A 485 5.39 20.46 4.78
C SER A 485 4.91 19.51 5.88
N GLU A 486 5.84 18.82 6.56
CA GLU A 486 5.52 17.96 7.71
C GLU A 486 4.89 18.73 8.87
N LEU A 487 5.39 19.93 9.17
CA LEU A 487 4.83 20.82 10.20
C LEU A 487 3.41 21.29 9.86
N HIS A 488 3.08 21.43 8.57
CA HIS A 488 1.75 21.78 8.10
C HIS A 488 0.74 20.63 8.10
N SER A 489 1.19 19.39 8.32
CA SER A 489 0.28 18.27 8.61
C SER A 489 -0.40 18.40 9.98
N ASP A 490 0.12 19.22 10.91
CA ASP A 490 -0.60 19.60 12.14
C ASP A 490 -1.43 20.87 11.89
N THR A 491 -2.76 20.72 11.85
CA THR A 491 -3.70 21.83 11.60
C THR A 491 -3.63 22.97 12.61
N LYS A 492 -3.04 22.75 13.80
CA LYS A 492 -2.86 23.78 14.83
C LYS A 492 -1.53 24.52 14.71
N ASN A 493 -0.65 24.08 13.82
CA ASN A 493 0.67 24.64 13.63
C ASN A 493 0.72 25.61 12.45
N THR A 494 1.34 26.77 12.69
CA THR A 494 1.61 27.79 11.68
C THR A 494 3.11 27.93 11.58
N ALA A 495 3.67 27.64 10.41
CA ALA A 495 5.10 27.79 10.17
C ALA A 495 5.36 28.55 8.88
N GLU A 496 6.39 29.40 8.90
CA GLU A 496 6.93 30.04 7.70
C GLU A 496 8.37 29.61 7.49
N LEU A 497 8.78 29.49 6.22
CA LEU A 497 10.16 29.25 5.84
C LEU A 497 10.72 30.49 5.15
N ARG A 498 11.82 30.99 5.71
CA ARG A 498 12.71 31.98 5.15
C ARG A 498 14.09 31.34 4.94
N HIS A 499 15.04 32.12 4.44
CA HIS A 499 16.42 31.68 4.25
C HIS A 499 17.39 32.69 4.86
N MET A 500 18.59 32.21 5.19
CA MET A 500 19.74 33.04 5.51
C MET A 500 20.95 32.58 4.71
N LEU A 501 21.87 33.51 4.48
CA LEU A 501 23.18 33.22 3.88
C LEU A 501 24.19 32.94 5.01
N ALA A 502 24.65 31.70 5.10
CA ALA A 502 25.70 31.26 6.00
C ALA A 502 27.07 31.81 5.57
N SER A 503 27.99 31.88 6.52
CA SER A 503 29.31 32.46 6.32
C SER A 503 30.28 31.53 5.58
N ILE A 504 31.32 32.12 4.96
CA ILE A 504 32.46 31.38 4.39
C ILE A 504 33.66 31.52 5.35
N PRO A 505 34.34 30.43 5.75
CA PRO A 505 34.04 29.04 5.41
C PRO A 505 32.77 28.54 6.11
N SER A 506 31.97 27.75 5.40
CA SER A 506 30.72 27.12 5.90
C SER A 506 31.01 25.94 6.84
N LYS A 507 31.70 26.22 7.94
CA LYS A 507 32.09 25.22 8.94
C LYS A 507 31.37 25.44 10.26
N THR A 508 31.16 24.34 10.97
CA THR A 508 30.37 24.26 12.20
C THR A 508 30.71 25.34 13.22
N ASN A 509 31.97 25.43 13.64
CA ASN A 509 32.34 26.38 14.69
C ASN A 509 32.18 27.84 14.27
N VAL A 510 32.34 28.16 12.97
CA VAL A 510 32.07 29.51 12.43
C VAL A 510 30.58 29.76 12.39
N GLY A 511 29.80 28.91 11.72
CA GLY A 511 28.35 29.10 11.59
C GLY A 511 27.64 29.20 12.94
N MET A 512 27.99 28.30 13.89
CA MET A 512 27.43 28.34 15.25
C MET A 512 27.78 29.63 15.99
N ALA A 513 28.99 30.18 15.83
CA ALA A 513 29.37 31.45 16.45
C ALA A 513 28.54 32.63 15.92
N GLN A 514 28.19 32.60 14.63
CA GLN A 514 27.46 33.67 13.97
C GLN A 514 25.98 33.76 14.45
N LEU A 515 25.43 32.66 14.97
CA LEU A 515 24.05 32.54 15.46
C LEU A 515 23.84 32.99 16.92
N LEU A 516 24.91 33.41 17.61
CA LEU A 516 24.90 33.76 19.03
C LEU A 516 24.88 35.28 19.26
N PRO A 517 24.38 35.73 20.42
CA PRO A 517 24.52 37.13 20.83
C PRO A 517 25.98 37.51 20.99
N ARG A 518 26.34 38.71 20.55
CA ARG A 518 27.73 39.19 20.64
C ARG A 518 27.80 40.71 20.76
N LYS A 519 28.77 41.17 21.55
CA LYS A 519 29.28 42.55 21.56
C LYS A 519 30.67 42.60 20.93
N THR A 520 31.51 41.61 21.26
CA THR A 520 32.82 41.38 20.64
C THR A 520 32.94 39.94 20.18
N ILE A 521 33.72 39.73 19.11
CA ILE A 521 34.04 38.40 18.59
C ILE A 521 35.48 38.41 18.07
N ALA A 522 36.22 37.33 18.32
CA ALA A 522 37.59 37.16 17.84
C ALA A 522 37.82 35.74 17.32
N PHE A 523 38.58 35.61 16.24
CA PHE A 523 39.03 34.37 15.63
C PHE A 523 40.54 34.17 15.89
N ASN A 524 40.86 33.29 16.85
CA ASN A 524 42.23 32.99 17.27
C ASN A 524 42.70 31.66 16.66
N ASN A 525 43.13 31.69 15.40
CA ASN A 525 43.72 30.54 14.68
C ASN A 525 42.89 29.24 14.78
N GLY A 526 41.56 29.35 14.67
CA GLY A 526 40.61 28.23 14.75
C GLY A 526 39.77 28.20 16.02
N SER A 527 40.24 28.80 17.12
CA SER A 527 39.42 29.06 18.31
C SER A 527 38.60 30.34 18.10
N ILE A 528 37.36 30.38 18.61
CA ILE A 528 36.49 31.56 18.53
C ILE A 528 36.13 31.99 19.94
N GLU A 529 36.29 33.28 20.22
CA GLU A 529 35.90 33.90 21.48
C GLU A 529 34.78 34.91 21.24
N ILE A 530 33.71 34.83 22.03
CA ILE A 530 32.58 35.77 22.00
C ILE A 530 32.48 36.40 23.38
N ASN A 531 32.53 37.73 23.46
CA ASN A 531 32.52 38.47 24.73
C ASN A 531 33.60 37.98 25.72
N GLY A 532 34.76 37.52 25.22
CA GLY A 532 35.86 36.97 26.01
C GLY A 532 35.65 35.52 26.49
N ILE A 533 34.60 34.84 26.03
CA ILE A 533 34.30 33.44 26.36
C ILE A 533 34.62 32.57 25.14
N ASN A 534 35.41 31.51 25.33
CA ASN A 534 35.66 30.51 24.29
C ASN A 534 34.35 29.84 23.86
N ASN A 535 33.98 29.90 22.59
CA ASN A 535 32.70 29.43 22.06
C ASN A 535 32.62 27.91 21.81
N SER A 536 33.66 27.16 22.16
CA SER A 536 33.68 25.70 21.96
C SER A 536 32.83 24.98 22.99
N GLY A 537 31.93 24.11 22.50
CA GLY A 537 31.04 23.30 23.33
C GLY A 537 29.79 24.03 23.84
N ILE A 538 28.71 23.26 24.03
CA ILE A 538 27.41 23.77 24.47
C ILE A 538 27.48 24.55 25.81
N PRO A 539 28.22 24.09 26.85
CA PRO A 539 28.27 24.82 28.12
C PRO A 539 28.84 26.24 28.00
N ASN A 540 29.76 26.48 27.06
CA ASN A 540 30.29 27.82 26.87
C ASN A 540 29.35 28.68 26.01
N ARG A 541 28.67 28.09 25.04
CA ARG A 541 27.60 28.78 24.28
C ARG A 541 26.46 29.21 25.18
N GLU A 542 26.10 28.39 26.16
CA GLU A 542 25.15 28.78 27.20
C GLU A 542 25.59 30.07 27.92
N LYS A 543 26.84 30.12 28.41
CA LYS A 543 27.40 31.32 29.07
C LYS A 543 27.38 32.55 28.16
N VAL A 544 27.66 32.37 26.86
CA VAL A 544 27.57 33.45 25.87
C VAL A 544 26.14 33.97 25.77
N ILE A 545 25.13 33.09 25.68
CA ILE A 545 23.72 33.49 25.61
C ILE A 545 23.26 34.15 26.92
N GLN A 546 23.70 33.62 28.06
CA GLN A 546 23.41 34.16 29.39
C GLN A 546 23.95 35.56 29.62
N SER A 547 24.98 35.97 28.87
CA SER A 547 25.48 37.35 28.90
C SER A 547 24.48 38.40 28.40
N THR A 548 23.45 37.97 27.66
CA THR A 548 22.36 38.84 27.15
C THR A 548 21.00 38.48 27.76
N GLN A 549 20.78 37.20 28.09
CA GLN A 549 19.55 36.73 28.73
C GLN A 549 19.88 35.78 29.90
N GLU A 550 19.85 36.27 31.13
CA GLU A 550 20.32 35.55 32.33
C GLU A 550 19.64 34.18 32.53
N ASP A 551 18.33 34.07 32.25
CA ASP A 551 17.58 32.81 32.39
C ASP A 551 17.68 31.90 31.14
N ALA A 552 18.58 32.18 30.19
CA ALA A 552 18.77 31.32 29.03
C ALA A 552 19.44 29.98 29.37
N LEU A 553 19.22 28.98 28.52
CA LEU A 553 19.79 27.64 28.67
C LEU A 553 20.16 27.08 27.29
N ALA A 554 21.24 26.28 27.22
CA ALA A 554 21.64 25.61 25.99
C ALA A 554 22.00 24.13 26.23
N LEU A 555 21.44 23.23 25.42
CA LEU A 555 21.56 21.77 25.59
C LEU A 555 21.58 21.07 24.24
N SER A 556 22.07 19.84 24.21
CA SER A 556 21.91 18.97 23.04
C SER A 556 20.49 18.41 22.98
N TYR A 557 20.05 18.03 21.78
CA TYR A 557 18.80 17.32 21.58
C TYR A 557 18.81 15.95 22.27
N SER A 558 19.94 15.23 22.24
CA SER A 558 20.10 13.94 22.91
C SER A 558 19.94 14.05 24.43
N ASP A 559 20.50 15.08 25.07
CA ASP A 559 20.36 15.26 26.53
C ASP A 559 18.90 15.44 26.94
N LEU A 560 18.05 15.99 26.05
CA LEU A 560 16.61 16.08 26.31
C LEU A 560 15.93 14.73 26.29
N GLU A 561 16.40 13.76 25.50
CA GLU A 561 15.76 12.46 25.35
C GLU A 561 15.83 11.62 26.63
N ASP A 562 16.88 11.82 27.42
CA ASP A 562 17.10 11.15 28.71
C ASP A 562 16.25 11.72 29.86
N LEU A 563 15.70 12.92 29.69
CA LEU A 563 14.88 13.58 30.72
C LEU A 563 13.42 13.11 30.73
N ASP A 564 12.81 13.13 31.91
CA ASP A 564 11.39 12.87 32.04
C ASP A 564 10.52 14.06 31.58
N GLN A 565 9.19 13.89 31.62
CA GLN A 565 8.27 14.92 31.16
C GLN A 565 8.27 16.18 32.06
N GLU A 566 8.46 16.03 33.37
CA GLU A 566 8.46 17.14 34.32
C GLU A 566 9.75 17.96 34.21
N GLU A 567 10.89 17.30 34.07
CA GLU A 567 12.20 17.92 33.84
C GLU A 567 12.19 18.75 32.54
N ARG A 568 11.70 18.17 31.44
CA ARG A 568 11.52 18.92 30.17
C ARG A 568 10.59 20.11 30.33
N ARG A 569 9.47 19.94 31.05
CA ARG A 569 8.54 21.06 31.35
C ARG A 569 9.24 22.18 32.12
N ALA A 570 10.12 21.84 33.06
CA ALA A 570 10.88 22.83 33.83
C ALA A 570 11.84 23.62 32.92
N ILE A 571 12.54 22.93 32.00
CA ILE A 571 13.43 23.57 31.01
C ILE A 571 12.67 24.61 30.18
N PHE A 572 11.54 24.24 29.58
CA PHE A 572 10.79 25.13 28.67
C PHE A 572 9.92 26.18 29.39
N LYS A 573 10.05 26.33 30.72
CA LYS A 573 9.59 27.53 31.43
C LYS A 573 10.53 28.71 31.21
N LYS A 574 11.80 28.44 30.90
CA LYS A 574 12.82 29.46 30.66
C LYS A 574 12.48 30.36 29.49
N ARG A 575 13.04 31.56 29.55
CA ARG A 575 12.76 32.62 28.58
C ARG A 575 13.31 32.33 27.18
N LEU A 576 14.50 31.75 27.10
CA LEU A 576 15.20 31.42 25.86
C LEU A 576 15.91 30.09 26.03
N VAL A 577 15.65 29.14 25.14
CA VAL A 577 16.33 27.83 25.16
C VAL A 577 16.92 27.55 23.79
N TYR A 578 18.22 27.27 23.73
CA TYR A 578 18.93 26.81 22.54
C TYR A 578 19.09 25.29 22.58
N ILE A 579 18.65 24.62 21.51
CA ILE A 579 18.79 23.18 21.33
C ILE A 579 19.71 22.93 20.15
N TYR A 580 20.77 22.17 20.36
CA TYR A 580 21.69 21.72 19.31
C TYR A 580 21.32 20.30 18.88
N HIS A 581 21.01 20.13 17.60
CA HIS A 581 20.61 18.87 16.99
C HIS A 581 21.57 18.59 15.82
N ASP A 582 22.23 17.44 15.77
CA ASP A 582 23.42 17.23 14.94
C ASP A 582 23.41 15.94 14.11
N ILE A 583 22.29 15.21 14.06
CA ILE A 583 22.22 13.89 13.42
C ILE A 583 22.72 13.86 11.97
N ILE A 584 22.45 14.93 11.19
CA ILE A 584 22.89 15.02 9.79
C ILE A 584 24.41 15.15 9.71
N ASP A 585 24.99 16.12 10.42
CA ASP A 585 26.43 16.39 10.39
C ASP A 585 27.22 15.24 11.02
N ASN A 586 26.81 14.75 12.20
CA ASN A 586 27.45 13.63 12.88
C ASN A 586 27.48 12.35 12.01
N THR A 587 26.40 12.08 11.26
CA THR A 587 26.35 10.97 10.30
C THR A 587 27.22 11.25 9.08
N GLY A 588 27.17 12.47 8.55
CA GLY A 588 27.80 12.90 7.31
C GLY A 588 29.32 13.02 7.39
N ASP A 589 29.85 13.70 8.41
CA ASP A 589 31.29 13.96 8.58
C ASP A 589 32.06 12.69 8.99
N THR A 590 31.36 11.72 9.59
CA THR A 590 31.92 10.41 9.94
C THR A 590 32.10 9.53 8.70
N MET A 591 33.37 9.28 8.31
CA MET A 591 33.74 8.51 7.11
C MET A 591 33.06 7.13 6.98
N SER A 592 32.78 6.43 8.09
CA SER A 592 32.12 5.12 8.05
C SER A 592 30.59 5.21 7.82
N SER A 593 29.98 6.36 8.07
CA SER A 593 28.54 6.59 7.94
C SER A 593 28.15 7.65 6.92
N GLU A 594 29.09 8.35 6.27
CA GLU A 594 28.81 9.47 5.35
C GLU A 594 27.78 9.12 4.25
N ARG A 595 27.75 7.86 3.81
CA ARG A 595 26.79 7.35 2.82
C ARG A 595 25.34 7.27 3.33
N ARG A 596 25.11 7.43 4.63
CA ARG A 596 23.80 7.45 5.28
C ARG A 596 23.25 8.88 5.50
N THR A 597 23.92 9.91 4.99
CA THR A 597 23.53 11.32 5.16
C THR A 597 22.06 11.57 4.79
N PHE A 598 21.59 10.99 3.68
CA PHE A 598 20.23 11.22 3.21
C PHE A 598 19.15 10.47 4.00
N GLU A 599 19.51 9.37 4.65
CA GLU A 599 18.71 8.72 5.68
C GLU A 599 18.67 9.55 6.96
N ALA A 600 19.82 10.07 7.41
CA ALA A 600 19.89 10.98 8.55
C ALA A 600 19.07 12.26 8.35
N ALA A 601 19.02 12.80 7.12
CA ALA A 601 18.13 13.91 6.78
C ALA A 601 16.63 13.55 6.93
N LYS A 602 16.25 12.30 6.61
CA LYS A 602 14.87 11.81 6.82
C LYS A 602 14.57 11.64 8.32
N GLU A 603 15.53 11.11 9.08
CA GLU A 603 15.43 10.95 10.55
C GLU A 603 15.32 12.32 11.25
N ALA A 604 16.16 13.28 10.87
CA ALA A 604 16.12 14.67 11.34
C ALA A 604 14.73 15.32 11.16
N ILE A 605 14.12 15.16 9.98
CA ILE A 605 12.77 15.69 9.72
C ILE A 605 11.76 15.10 10.72
N LEU A 606 11.84 13.79 10.99
CA LEU A 606 10.93 13.11 11.91
C LEU A 606 11.13 13.56 13.36
N GLU A 607 12.39 13.62 13.82
CA GLU A 607 12.75 14.10 15.16
C GLU A 607 12.25 15.52 15.38
N LEU A 608 12.57 16.44 14.45
CA LEU A 608 12.15 17.83 14.52
C LEU A 608 10.63 17.99 14.47
N LYS A 609 9.93 17.26 13.58
CA LYS A 609 8.45 17.28 13.49
C LYS A 609 7.83 16.94 14.85
N LEU A 610 8.25 15.83 15.45
CA LEU A 610 7.70 15.35 16.73
C LEU A 610 8.08 16.28 17.88
N PHE A 611 9.31 16.79 17.88
CA PHE A 611 9.80 17.67 18.92
C PHE A 611 9.12 19.04 18.90
N ILE A 612 9.00 19.68 17.74
CA ILE A 612 8.30 20.96 17.57
C ILE A 612 6.82 20.84 18.00
N LYS A 613 6.17 19.73 17.65
CA LYS A 613 4.82 19.44 18.14
C LYS A 613 4.76 19.38 19.67
N LYS A 614 5.72 18.72 20.33
CA LYS A 614 5.80 18.66 21.81
C LYS A 614 6.06 20.05 22.42
N LEU A 615 6.98 20.84 21.86
CA LEU A 615 7.27 22.22 22.31
C LEU A 615 5.99 23.06 22.36
N HIS A 616 5.21 23.04 21.28
CA HIS A 616 3.98 23.80 21.22
C HIS A 616 2.83 23.21 22.06
N SER A 617 2.62 21.89 22.04
CA SER A 617 1.44 21.26 22.65
C SER A 617 1.58 20.91 24.13
N SER A 618 2.79 20.51 24.57
CA SER A 618 3.03 19.98 25.91
C SER A 618 3.79 20.95 26.80
N TYR A 619 4.59 21.84 26.19
CA TYR A 619 5.49 22.75 26.91
C TYR A 619 5.11 24.23 26.77
N ASN A 620 4.03 24.53 26.06
CA ASN A 620 3.49 25.89 25.88
C ASN A 620 4.54 26.89 25.38
N VAL A 621 5.37 26.45 24.44
CA VAL A 621 6.33 27.32 23.74
C VAL A 621 5.58 28.09 22.66
N ALA A 622 5.67 29.42 22.71
CA ALA A 622 4.92 30.29 21.80
C ALA A 622 5.54 30.32 20.40
N LYS A 623 6.87 30.44 20.34
CA LYS A 623 7.65 30.50 19.10
C LYS A 623 8.83 29.56 19.14
N VAL A 624 9.03 28.84 18.04
CA VAL A 624 10.20 27.99 17.81
C VAL A 624 10.86 28.47 16.52
N PHE A 625 12.14 28.82 16.60
CA PHE A 625 12.95 29.11 15.42
C PHE A 625 13.84 27.90 15.13
N ILE A 626 13.86 27.45 13.87
CA ILE A 626 14.71 26.35 13.43
C ILE A 626 15.62 26.87 12.33
N THR A 627 16.92 26.68 12.48
CA THR A 627 17.91 27.06 11.47
C THR A 627 19.13 26.17 11.52
N ALA A 628 20.11 26.45 10.67
CA ALA A 628 21.36 25.72 10.55
C ALA A 628 22.55 26.67 10.61
N ASP A 629 23.69 26.14 11.00
CA ASP A 629 25.01 26.76 10.93
C ASP A 629 25.63 26.64 9.53
N HIS A 630 25.38 25.54 8.81
CA HIS A 630 25.65 25.37 7.38
C HIS A 630 24.74 24.31 6.76
N GLY A 631 24.80 24.18 5.44
CA GLY A 631 24.38 22.98 4.73
C GLY A 631 25.58 22.11 4.36
N PHE A 632 25.46 21.33 3.29
CA PHE A 632 26.54 20.42 2.85
C PHE A 632 26.48 20.18 1.34
N LEU A 633 27.54 19.64 0.75
CA LEU A 633 27.54 18.96 -0.54
C LEU A 633 27.58 17.45 -0.34
N TYR A 634 26.84 16.71 -1.17
CA TYR A 634 26.83 15.25 -1.16
C TYR A 634 26.93 14.68 -2.57
N ASN A 635 27.81 13.70 -2.75
CA ASN A 635 27.87 12.83 -3.94
C ASN A 635 27.77 11.38 -3.50
N ASP A 636 26.98 10.55 -4.18
CA ASP A 636 26.96 9.12 -3.87
C ASP A 636 28.06 8.35 -4.61
N ARG A 637 28.33 8.73 -5.86
CA ARG A 637 29.49 8.21 -6.60
C ARG A 637 30.77 8.49 -5.81
N LYS A 638 31.58 7.45 -5.64
CA LYS A 638 32.86 7.56 -4.92
C LYS A 638 33.77 8.59 -5.59
N ILE A 639 34.19 9.58 -4.83
CA ILE A 639 35.17 10.58 -5.30
C ILE A 639 36.54 9.93 -5.47
N GLN A 640 37.02 9.89 -6.71
CA GLN A 640 38.32 9.32 -7.05
C GLN A 640 39.45 10.27 -6.66
N GLU A 641 40.62 9.70 -6.43
CA GLU A 641 41.79 10.46 -5.99
C GLU A 641 42.31 11.46 -7.05
N LYS A 642 41.98 11.22 -8.33
CA LYS A 642 42.25 12.16 -9.43
C LYS A 642 41.28 13.36 -9.48
N GLU A 643 40.12 13.25 -8.84
CA GLU A 643 39.10 14.30 -8.74
C GLU A 643 39.36 15.22 -7.53
N LYS A 644 40.41 14.96 -6.74
CA LYS A 644 40.80 15.75 -5.58
C LYS A 644 41.94 16.71 -5.91
N GLU A 645 41.79 17.95 -5.49
CA GLU A 645 42.80 18.99 -5.63
C GLU A 645 43.87 18.89 -4.56
N ARG A 646 45.09 19.31 -4.88
CA ARG A 646 46.16 19.37 -3.89
C ARG A 646 46.11 20.71 -3.16
N LEU A 647 46.25 20.67 -1.83
CA LEU A 647 46.52 21.88 -1.06
C LEU A 647 47.83 22.52 -1.53
N PRO A 648 47.91 23.86 -1.64
CA PRO A 648 49.15 24.54 -2.01
C PRO A 648 50.25 24.31 -0.97
N LYS A 649 51.51 24.35 -1.41
CA LYS A 649 52.69 24.23 -0.53
C LYS A 649 52.99 25.58 0.13
N ARG A 650 52.14 25.98 1.08
CA ARG A 650 52.25 27.23 1.85
C ARG A 650 51.89 26.98 3.32
N ASP A 651 52.34 27.85 4.19
CA ASP A 651 51.93 27.84 5.59
C ASP A 651 50.45 28.22 5.68
N MET A 652 49.68 27.40 6.39
CA MET A 652 48.24 27.55 6.55
C MET A 652 47.94 27.61 8.04
N VAL A 653 47.11 28.57 8.43
CA VAL A 653 46.56 28.65 9.79
C VAL A 653 45.67 27.43 10.07
N GLN A 654 44.86 27.06 9.08
CA GLN A 654 43.97 25.90 9.16
C GLN A 654 43.66 25.38 7.74
N SER A 655 43.37 24.09 7.61
CA SER A 655 42.90 23.51 6.34
C SER A 655 41.97 22.32 6.53
N HIS A 656 41.01 22.18 5.62
CA HIS A 656 40.10 21.05 5.52
C HIS A 656 39.93 20.62 4.04
N ASN A 657 39.03 19.68 3.77
CA ASN A 657 38.73 19.18 2.42
C ASN A 657 37.94 20.16 1.52
N ARG A 658 37.51 21.32 2.02
CA ARG A 658 36.79 22.37 1.24
C ARG A 658 37.34 23.78 1.40
N TYR A 659 38.28 24.02 2.31
CA TYR A 659 38.86 25.34 2.52
C TYR A 659 40.26 25.27 3.13
N TYR A 660 40.98 26.37 3.04
CA TYR A 660 42.15 26.64 3.88
C TYR A 660 42.25 28.13 4.25
N LEU A 661 42.89 28.42 5.38
CA LEU A 661 43.09 29.77 5.92
C LEU A 661 44.57 30.16 5.85
N THR A 662 44.84 31.38 5.41
CA THR A 662 46.17 31.99 5.33
C THR A 662 46.18 33.40 5.91
N GLU A 663 47.35 33.91 6.30
CA GLU A 663 47.52 35.30 6.75
C GLU A 663 47.60 36.27 5.55
N ASP A 664 48.11 35.79 4.42
CA ASP A 664 48.23 36.56 3.18
C ASP A 664 47.16 36.17 2.16
N ASN A 665 46.80 37.14 1.32
CA ASN A 665 45.94 36.91 0.16
C ASN A 665 46.65 35.99 -0.86
N MET A 666 45.90 35.03 -1.40
CA MET A 666 46.41 34.06 -2.37
C MET A 666 45.73 34.25 -3.73
N GLU A 667 46.42 33.92 -4.81
CA GLU A 667 45.82 33.77 -6.15
C GLU A 667 45.75 32.27 -6.51
N PRO A 668 44.74 31.53 -6.00
CA PRO A 668 44.58 30.12 -6.33
C PRO A 668 44.18 29.93 -7.79
N GLU A 669 44.74 28.91 -8.45
CA GLU A 669 44.41 28.57 -9.85
C GLU A 669 42.95 28.14 -10.03
N LEU A 670 42.40 27.40 -9.05
CA LEU A 670 41.06 26.81 -9.09
C LEU A 670 40.21 27.18 -7.87
N GLY A 671 40.26 28.45 -7.45
CA GLY A 671 39.53 28.89 -6.27
C GLY A 671 39.38 30.39 -6.13
N TYR A 672 38.88 30.81 -4.98
CA TYR A 672 38.78 32.21 -4.58
C TYR A 672 39.37 32.38 -3.19
N SER A 673 40.33 33.31 -3.06
CA SER A 673 40.84 33.77 -1.77
C SER A 673 40.05 35.01 -1.34
N ILE A 674 39.48 34.97 -0.15
CA ILE A 674 38.46 35.90 0.33
C ILE A 674 38.89 36.41 1.70
N PRO A 675 38.91 37.73 1.96
CA PRO A 675 39.10 38.23 3.31
C PRO A 675 38.04 37.63 4.23
N LEU A 676 38.44 37.05 5.36
CA LEU A 676 37.53 36.39 6.29
C LEU A 676 36.41 37.36 6.75
N SER A 677 36.77 38.63 6.94
CA SER A 677 35.87 39.73 7.31
C SER A 677 34.85 40.12 6.22
N ALA A 678 35.02 39.68 4.98
CA ALA A 678 34.07 39.97 3.90
C ALA A 678 32.77 39.15 4.02
N THR A 679 32.86 37.96 4.62
CA THR A 679 31.74 37.00 4.69
C THR A 679 31.38 36.59 6.12
N THR A 680 32.12 37.08 7.11
CA THR A 680 31.91 36.85 8.54
C THR A 680 31.85 38.17 9.30
N VAL A 681 31.69 38.09 10.63
CA VAL A 681 31.84 39.26 11.52
C VAL A 681 33.22 39.35 12.19
N PHE A 682 34.14 38.47 11.80
CA PHE A 682 35.52 38.48 12.29
C PHE A 682 36.27 39.68 11.70
N GLU A 683 37.21 40.23 12.46
CA GLU A 683 37.99 41.42 12.08
C GLU A 683 39.47 41.09 11.80
N GLU A 684 39.87 39.85 12.06
CA GLU A 684 41.23 39.39 11.84
C GLU A 684 41.61 39.45 10.36
N ASN A 685 42.86 39.87 10.11
CA ASN A 685 43.44 39.91 8.77
C ASN A 685 43.83 38.51 8.31
N LEU A 686 42.83 37.68 8.02
CA LEU A 686 42.96 36.33 7.49
C LEU A 686 42.21 36.21 6.17
N PHE A 687 42.68 35.30 5.33
CA PHE A 687 42.07 34.97 4.06
C PHE A 687 41.59 33.52 4.07
N VAL A 688 40.32 33.31 3.74
CA VAL A 688 39.76 32.00 3.47
C VAL A 688 39.80 31.73 1.98
N THR A 689 40.41 30.60 1.61
CA THR A 689 40.37 30.12 0.23
C THR A 689 39.44 28.93 0.11
N ILE A 690 38.52 29.02 -0.84
CA ILE A 690 37.58 27.96 -1.22
C ILE A 690 37.77 27.59 -2.69
N PRO A 691 37.39 26.36 -3.11
CA PRO A 691 37.36 25.98 -4.51
C PRO A 691 36.38 26.83 -5.32
N ALA A 692 36.60 26.90 -6.63
CA ALA A 692 35.75 27.69 -7.53
C ALA A 692 34.35 27.07 -7.79
N SER A 693 34.09 25.87 -7.26
CA SER A 693 32.83 25.13 -7.39
C SER A 693 32.73 24.03 -6.31
N VAL A 694 32.38 22.80 -6.68
CA VAL A 694 32.13 21.63 -5.82
C VAL A 694 33.37 20.80 -5.49
N ASN A 695 34.55 21.20 -6.00
CA ASN A 695 35.80 20.47 -5.86
C ASN A 695 36.23 20.26 -4.39
N ARG A 696 37.09 19.28 -4.15
CA ARG A 696 37.54 18.89 -2.80
C ARG A 696 39.06 18.86 -2.74
N TYR A 697 39.64 19.42 -1.68
CA TYR A 697 41.05 19.26 -1.38
C TYR A 697 41.35 17.88 -0.80
N ARG A 698 42.51 17.33 -1.18
CA ARG A 698 43.05 16.10 -0.63
C ARG A 698 43.47 16.31 0.82
N LYS A 699 42.80 15.62 1.73
CA LYS A 699 43.09 15.58 3.17
C LYS A 699 42.97 14.15 3.66
N GLN A 700 43.91 13.71 4.50
CA GLN A 700 43.87 12.36 5.07
C GLN A 700 42.92 12.31 6.26
N GLY A 701 42.27 11.16 6.46
CA GLY A 701 41.45 10.88 7.64
C GLY A 701 40.06 11.53 7.66
N VAL A 702 39.61 12.10 6.55
CA VAL A 702 38.28 12.75 6.43
C VAL A 702 37.43 12.10 5.33
N GLY A 703 36.12 12.17 5.50
CA GLY A 703 35.14 11.82 4.47
C GLY A 703 35.24 12.71 3.24
N HIS A 704 34.69 12.22 2.12
CA HIS A 704 34.65 12.95 0.86
C HIS A 704 33.31 12.81 0.14
N GLN A 705 32.36 12.02 0.62
CA GLN A 705 31.03 11.97 0.02
C GLN A 705 30.21 13.16 0.53
N PHE A 706 30.19 13.36 1.84
CA PHE A 706 29.66 14.54 2.53
C PHE A 706 30.80 15.54 2.78
N VAL A 707 30.61 16.80 2.40
CA VAL A 707 31.58 17.87 2.68
C VAL A 707 30.87 19.20 2.92
N HIS A 708 31.48 20.03 3.76
CA HIS A 708 31.09 21.42 4.00
C HIS A 708 32.36 22.27 4.18
N GLY A 709 32.21 23.59 4.32
CA GLY A 709 33.33 24.54 4.47
C GLY A 709 33.63 25.37 3.22
N GLY A 710 32.99 25.07 2.09
CA GLY A 710 33.08 25.83 0.84
C GLY A 710 32.01 26.91 0.70
N GLY A 711 31.75 27.33 -0.54
CA GLY A 711 30.79 28.39 -0.85
C GLY A 711 29.62 27.99 -1.76
N SER A 712 29.30 26.70 -1.88
CA SER A 712 28.17 26.29 -2.73
C SER A 712 26.83 26.77 -2.17
N LEU A 713 25.82 26.93 -3.02
CA LEU A 713 24.46 27.29 -2.58
C LEU A 713 23.90 26.25 -1.59
N GLN A 714 24.22 24.96 -1.79
CA GLN A 714 23.83 23.88 -0.88
C GLN A 714 24.47 23.98 0.51
N GLU A 715 25.66 24.59 0.60
CA GLU A 715 26.35 24.85 1.87
C GLU A 715 25.89 26.17 2.51
N LEU A 716 25.63 27.21 1.70
CA LEU A 716 25.44 28.58 2.17
C LEU A 716 23.99 29.00 2.37
N VAL A 717 23.03 28.46 1.62
CA VAL A 717 21.62 28.82 1.79
C VAL A 717 21.00 27.90 2.83
N VAL A 718 20.82 28.42 4.04
CA VAL A 718 20.28 27.67 5.19
C VAL A 718 18.82 28.08 5.47
N PRO A 719 17.98 27.13 5.93
CA PRO A 719 16.59 27.44 6.25
C PRO A 719 16.49 28.28 7.53
N LEU A 720 15.47 29.13 7.59
CA LEU A 720 15.01 29.77 8.82
C LEU A 720 13.50 29.53 8.92
N ILE A 721 13.10 28.59 9.77
CA ILE A 721 11.70 28.29 10.02
C ILE A 721 11.26 28.99 11.29
N GLU A 722 10.21 29.81 11.23
CA GLU A 722 9.50 30.30 12.41
C GLU A 722 8.20 29.51 12.56
N SER A 723 8.10 28.71 13.62
CA SER A 723 6.93 27.92 13.96
C SER A 723 6.21 28.51 15.18
N SER A 724 4.90 28.60 15.11
CA SER A 724 4.03 29.07 16.18
C SER A 724 2.68 28.36 16.14
N ARG A 725 1.90 28.43 17.23
CA ARG A 725 0.49 28.00 17.20
C ARG A 725 -0.41 29.21 17.04
N LYS A 726 -0.94 29.39 15.82
CA LYS A 726 -2.02 30.34 15.54
C LYS A 726 -3.14 29.60 14.82
N ARG A 727 -4.39 30.00 15.08
CA ARG A 727 -5.52 29.60 14.23
C ARG A 727 -5.52 30.53 13.03
N GLU A 728 -4.93 30.10 11.92
CA GLU A 728 -5.05 30.82 10.66
C GLU A 728 -6.25 30.31 9.85
N LYS A 729 -6.88 31.23 9.11
CA LYS A 729 -7.99 30.89 8.22
C LYS A 729 -7.42 30.16 7.00
N VAL A 730 -7.78 28.89 6.83
CA VAL A 730 -7.34 28.07 5.70
C VAL A 730 -7.94 28.61 4.41
N THR A 731 -7.09 28.97 3.43
CA THR A 731 -7.53 29.54 2.14
C THR A 731 -7.64 28.50 1.03
N LYS A 732 -6.80 27.45 1.05
CA LYS A 732 -6.82 26.33 0.10
C LYS A 732 -6.49 25.03 0.81
N ARG A 733 -7.22 23.97 0.46
CA ARG A 733 -7.06 22.61 0.99
C ARG A 733 -6.77 21.64 -0.15
N VAL A 734 -6.01 20.58 0.13
CA VAL A 734 -5.80 19.48 -0.81
C VAL A 734 -7.13 18.89 -1.27
N ASN A 735 -7.22 18.49 -2.55
CA ASN A 735 -8.43 17.87 -3.10
C ASN A 735 -8.34 16.34 -3.06
N PRO A 736 -9.45 15.66 -2.74
CA PRO A 736 -9.58 14.23 -3.01
C PRO A 736 -9.89 13.97 -4.50
N ILE A 737 -9.34 12.89 -5.04
CA ILE A 737 -9.68 12.33 -6.35
C ILE A 737 -10.04 10.86 -6.15
N LEU A 738 -11.21 10.43 -6.63
CA LEU A 738 -11.59 9.02 -6.63
C LEU A 738 -10.81 8.25 -7.70
N VAL A 739 -10.23 7.13 -7.30
CA VAL A 739 -9.50 6.22 -8.18
C VAL A 739 -10.19 4.86 -8.14
N TYR A 740 -10.81 4.48 -9.26
CA TYR A 740 -11.55 3.23 -9.41
C TYR A 740 -11.46 2.69 -10.83
N LYS A 741 -11.65 1.37 -10.96
CA LYS A 741 -11.67 0.69 -12.26
C LYS A 741 -13.10 0.60 -12.80
N GLY A 742 -13.36 1.14 -13.97
CA GLY A 742 -14.67 1.02 -14.63
C GLY A 742 -15.78 1.79 -13.90
N LYS A 743 -16.87 1.12 -13.50
CA LYS A 743 -17.98 1.73 -12.73
C LYS A 743 -17.92 1.28 -11.27
N LEU A 744 -18.22 2.18 -10.33
CA LEU A 744 -18.32 1.84 -8.91
C LEU A 744 -19.48 0.84 -8.68
N LYS A 745 -19.15 -0.30 -8.07
CA LYS A 745 -20.08 -1.39 -7.84
C LYS A 745 -19.92 -1.94 -6.43
N ILE A 746 -21.05 -2.19 -5.77
CA ILE A 746 -21.09 -2.90 -4.49
C ILE A 746 -21.19 -4.38 -4.77
N VAL A 747 -20.33 -5.14 -4.10
CA VAL A 747 -20.31 -6.58 -4.20
C VAL A 747 -20.18 -7.17 -2.80
N SER A 748 -21.00 -8.19 -2.50
CA SER A 748 -21.09 -8.79 -1.16
C SER A 748 -21.12 -7.71 -0.10
N ASN A 749 -22.14 -6.85 -0.19
CA ASN A 749 -22.46 -5.71 0.67
C ASN A 749 -21.35 -4.67 0.91
N ILE A 750 -20.25 -4.66 0.16
CA ILE A 750 -19.14 -3.74 0.36
C ILE A 750 -18.73 -3.06 -0.95
N LEU A 751 -18.51 -1.74 -0.92
CA LEU A 751 -17.80 -0.97 -1.93
C LEU A 751 -16.36 -0.74 -1.46
N ARG A 752 -15.38 -1.03 -2.30
CA ARG A 752 -13.99 -0.62 -2.09
C ARG A 752 -13.55 0.34 -3.19
N LEU A 753 -12.80 1.35 -2.81
CA LEU A 753 -12.25 2.35 -3.74
C LEU A 753 -10.96 2.92 -3.17
N ASN A 754 -10.19 3.61 -4.00
CA ASN A 754 -9.03 4.36 -3.54
C ASN A 754 -9.33 5.86 -3.66
N LEU A 755 -8.83 6.63 -2.69
CA LEU A 755 -8.87 8.08 -2.71
C LEU A 755 -7.43 8.60 -2.79
N LEU A 756 -7.13 9.33 -3.86
CA LEU A 756 -5.87 10.01 -4.05
C LEU A 756 -5.99 11.44 -3.54
N GLN A 757 -5.07 11.86 -2.67
CA GLN A 757 -4.88 13.27 -2.37
C GLN A 757 -4.14 13.92 -3.54
N GLU A 758 -4.74 14.89 -4.25
CA GLU A 758 -4.24 15.44 -5.54
C GLU A 758 -2.83 16.06 -5.47
N ASN A 759 -2.52 16.78 -4.39
CA ASN A 759 -1.22 17.43 -4.17
C ASN A 759 -0.72 17.15 -2.76
N GLU A 760 0.58 17.31 -2.51
CA GLU A 760 1.16 17.25 -1.16
C GLU A 760 0.69 18.41 -0.27
N VAL A 761 0.52 18.14 1.03
CA VAL A 761 0.34 19.20 2.02
C VAL A 761 1.58 20.09 2.02
N SER A 762 1.34 21.39 1.98
CA SER A 762 2.38 22.41 1.91
C SER A 762 1.94 23.67 2.66
N ARG A 763 2.71 24.76 2.51
CA ARG A 763 2.30 26.09 2.96
C ARG A 763 1.05 26.60 2.23
N TYR A 764 0.84 26.20 0.97
CA TYR A 764 -0.24 26.69 0.13
C TYR A 764 -1.46 25.79 0.16
N GLU A 765 -1.28 24.50 0.40
CA GLU A 765 -2.36 23.51 0.45
C GLU A 765 -2.37 22.82 1.82
N LYS A 766 -3.41 23.09 2.61
CA LYS A 766 -3.58 22.50 3.94
C LYS A 766 -4.32 21.17 3.86
N GLN A 767 -4.22 20.40 4.94
CA GLN A 767 -4.98 19.18 5.14
C GLN A 767 -6.48 19.40 4.90
N ARG A 768 -7.15 18.39 4.37
CA ARG A 768 -8.61 18.29 4.32
C ARG A 768 -9.08 17.05 5.06
N SER A 769 -9.97 17.23 6.03
CA SER A 769 -10.69 16.10 6.64
C SER A 769 -11.96 15.86 5.85
N VAL A 770 -12.13 14.65 5.33
CA VAL A 770 -13.30 14.28 4.52
C VAL A 770 -14.08 13.15 5.16
N THR A 771 -15.38 13.12 4.90
CA THR A 771 -16.25 12.00 5.27
C THR A 771 -16.83 11.35 4.01
N ILE A 772 -16.83 10.02 3.96
CA ILE A 772 -17.16 9.25 2.77
C ILE A 772 -18.25 8.23 3.13
N GLY A 773 -19.32 8.18 2.36
CA GLY A 773 -20.42 7.24 2.59
C GLY A 773 -21.29 7.01 1.36
N LEU A 774 -22.10 5.96 1.42
CA LEU A 774 -23.14 5.65 0.43
C LEU A 774 -24.48 6.18 0.87
N TYR A 775 -25.18 6.85 -0.03
CA TYR A 775 -26.46 7.49 0.24
C TYR A 775 -27.55 7.01 -0.73
N LYS A 776 -28.76 6.85 -0.20
CA LYS A 776 -29.99 6.63 -0.95
C LYS A 776 -31.00 7.69 -0.56
N ASP A 777 -31.52 8.43 -1.54
CA ASP A 777 -32.53 9.48 -1.32
C ASP A 777 -32.13 10.49 -0.21
N GLY A 778 -30.83 10.75 -0.07
CA GLY A 778 -30.27 11.64 0.96
C GLY A 778 -29.95 10.98 2.30
N THR A 779 -30.33 9.72 2.52
CA THR A 779 -30.05 8.96 3.76
C THR A 779 -28.77 8.15 3.62
N LEU A 780 -27.89 8.20 4.63
CA LEU A 780 -26.70 7.35 4.70
C LEU A 780 -27.11 5.89 4.87
N VAL A 781 -26.61 5.01 4.00
CA VAL A 781 -26.93 3.58 3.99
C VAL A 781 -25.69 2.68 4.07
N SER A 782 -24.54 3.22 4.47
CA SER A 782 -23.30 2.48 4.80
C SER A 782 -22.69 2.96 6.12
N ASN A 783 -21.56 2.38 6.55
CA ASN A 783 -20.64 3.09 7.45
C ASN A 783 -20.20 4.43 6.82
N LEU A 784 -19.86 5.38 7.68
CA LEU A 784 -19.24 6.64 7.31
C LEU A 784 -17.74 6.53 7.61
N GLU A 785 -16.91 6.62 6.59
CA GLU A 785 -15.46 6.63 6.74
C GLU A 785 -14.97 8.08 6.88
N GLU A 786 -14.09 8.34 7.85
CA GLU A 786 -13.45 9.65 8.02
C GLU A 786 -11.97 9.53 7.66
N LEU A 787 -11.48 10.43 6.80
CA LEU A 787 -10.09 10.44 6.37
C LEU A 787 -9.49 11.83 6.47
N ASP A 788 -8.27 11.90 7.00
CA ASP A 788 -7.43 13.09 6.95
C ASP A 788 -6.49 13.02 5.75
N LEU A 789 -6.74 13.85 4.74
CA LEU A 789 -5.86 14.05 3.60
C LEU A 789 -4.72 14.97 4.03
N ASN A 790 -3.66 14.40 4.61
CA ASN A 790 -2.53 15.15 5.18
C ASN A 790 -1.15 14.70 4.69
N ALA A 791 -1.10 13.92 3.61
CA ALA A 791 0.14 13.38 3.07
C ALA A 791 1.04 14.48 2.50
N THR A 792 2.34 14.33 2.69
CA THR A 792 3.40 15.30 2.31
C THR A 792 4.33 14.76 1.22
N GLY A 793 4.16 13.49 0.83
CA GLY A 793 4.98 12.81 -0.16
C GLY A 793 4.65 13.22 -1.60
N MET A 794 5.67 13.25 -2.45
CA MET A 794 5.52 13.63 -3.86
C MET A 794 4.89 12.49 -4.69
N SER A 795 5.22 11.23 -4.37
CA SER A 795 4.77 10.07 -5.13
C SER A 795 3.28 9.77 -4.88
N PRO A 796 2.49 9.39 -5.91
CA PRO A 796 1.09 9.02 -5.74
C PRO A 796 0.85 7.92 -4.70
N SER A 797 1.74 6.91 -4.59
CA SER A 797 1.58 5.86 -3.57
C SER A 797 1.62 6.39 -2.14
N GLU A 798 2.33 7.49 -1.89
CA GLU A 798 2.42 8.11 -0.57
C GLU A 798 1.18 8.97 -0.25
N ARG A 799 0.32 9.20 -1.24
CA ARG A 799 -0.88 10.04 -1.17
C ARG A 799 -2.17 9.27 -1.44
N MET A 800 -2.10 7.95 -1.57
CA MET A 800 -3.23 7.08 -1.85
C MET A 800 -3.74 6.44 -0.57
N THR A 801 -5.06 6.40 -0.38
CA THR A 801 -5.70 5.68 0.73
C THR A 801 -6.81 4.77 0.23
N ARG A 802 -6.80 3.50 0.67
CA ARG A 802 -7.87 2.53 0.38
C ARG A 802 -9.05 2.75 1.34
N ILE A 803 -10.26 2.82 0.80
CA ILE A 803 -11.51 3.02 1.53
C ILE A 803 -12.42 1.81 1.34
N GLU A 804 -13.10 1.41 2.41
CA GLU A 804 -14.06 0.31 2.43
C GLU A 804 -15.40 0.76 3.03
N LEU A 805 -16.48 0.72 2.25
CA LEU A 805 -17.83 1.06 2.67
C LEU A 805 -18.72 -0.18 2.66
N THR A 806 -19.18 -0.59 3.83
CA THR A 806 -20.13 -1.68 4.06
C THR A 806 -21.56 -1.15 4.11
N LEU A 807 -22.44 -1.67 3.25
CA LEU A 807 -23.87 -1.38 3.29
C LEU A 807 -24.51 -1.84 4.59
N SER A 808 -25.39 -1.00 5.11
CA SER A 808 -26.35 -1.30 6.17
C SER A 808 -27.53 -2.12 5.63
N SER A 809 -28.31 -2.73 6.53
CA SER A 809 -29.54 -3.44 6.18
C SER A 809 -30.57 -2.55 5.47
N GLU A 810 -30.60 -1.25 5.77
CA GLU A 810 -31.54 -0.28 5.19
C GLU A 810 -31.23 0.01 3.71
N GLY A 811 -29.98 -0.21 3.28
CA GLY A 811 -29.55 -0.08 1.89
C GLY A 811 -29.71 -1.35 1.06
N ALA A 812 -29.95 -2.51 1.67
CA ALA A 812 -29.78 -3.81 1.03
C ALA A 812 -30.67 -4.02 -0.22
N ASP A 813 -31.85 -3.39 -0.25
CA ASP A 813 -32.86 -3.56 -1.31
C ASP A 813 -32.79 -2.49 -2.42
N ALA A 814 -31.81 -1.59 -2.38
CA ALA A 814 -31.65 -0.56 -3.41
C ALA A 814 -30.69 -0.99 -4.53
N THR A 815 -31.05 -0.72 -5.79
CA THR A 815 -30.23 -1.06 -6.96
C THR A 815 -29.18 0.00 -7.31
N LEU A 816 -29.37 1.24 -6.85
CA LEU A 816 -28.50 2.39 -7.10
C LEU A 816 -28.30 3.19 -5.82
N PHE A 817 -27.07 3.66 -5.62
CA PHE A 817 -26.66 4.56 -4.54
C PHE A 817 -25.86 5.73 -5.10
N LYS A 818 -25.68 6.76 -4.28
CA LYS A 818 -24.72 7.83 -4.51
C LYS A 818 -23.59 7.70 -3.50
N LEU A 819 -22.36 7.53 -3.97
CA LEU A 819 -21.18 7.78 -3.16
C LEU A 819 -21.01 9.28 -3.02
N LYS A 820 -20.87 9.76 -1.78
CA LYS A 820 -20.60 11.16 -1.50
C LYS A 820 -19.38 11.32 -0.62
N VAL A 821 -18.50 12.23 -1.01
CA VAL A 821 -17.35 12.70 -0.22
C VAL A 821 -17.63 14.14 0.17
N PHE A 822 -17.72 14.40 1.47
CA PHE A 822 -17.93 15.75 2.01
C PHE A 822 -16.66 16.26 2.67
N ASP A 823 -16.46 17.58 2.68
CA ASP A 823 -15.55 18.19 3.66
C ASP A 823 -16.23 18.08 5.02
N LYS A 824 -15.50 17.69 6.07
CA LYS A 824 -16.07 17.57 7.42
C LYS A 824 -16.63 18.90 7.94
N GLU A 825 -16.19 20.03 7.39
CA GLU A 825 -16.71 21.37 7.69
C GLU A 825 -17.86 21.82 6.76
N ASP A 826 -18.12 21.12 5.65
CA ASP A 826 -19.26 21.35 4.75
C ASP A 826 -19.93 20.02 4.38
N THR A 827 -20.92 19.64 5.20
CA THR A 827 -21.69 18.40 5.02
C THR A 827 -22.88 18.55 4.06
N LEU A 828 -23.08 19.73 3.46
CA LEU A 828 -24.20 20.00 2.57
C LEU A 828 -23.78 19.88 1.10
N ASN A 829 -22.56 20.32 0.78
CA ASN A 829 -22.03 20.30 -0.59
C ASN A 829 -20.98 19.19 -0.73
N PRO A 830 -21.30 18.07 -1.41
CA PRO A 830 -20.31 17.03 -1.64
C PRO A 830 -19.19 17.54 -2.55
N ILE A 831 -17.94 17.30 -2.17
CA ILE A 831 -16.76 17.52 -3.00
C ILE A 831 -16.78 16.55 -4.20
N ILE A 832 -17.20 15.31 -3.95
CA ILE A 832 -17.35 14.27 -4.95
C ILE A 832 -18.72 13.62 -4.79
N GLU A 833 -19.46 13.48 -5.89
CA GLU A 833 -20.71 12.72 -5.97
C GLU A 833 -20.64 11.79 -7.18
N GLU A 834 -20.70 10.47 -6.94
CA GLU A 834 -20.62 9.45 -7.99
C GLU A 834 -21.73 8.40 -7.84
N GLN A 835 -22.22 7.87 -8.95
CA GLN A 835 -23.22 6.80 -8.94
C GLN A 835 -22.57 5.43 -8.66
N VAL A 836 -23.21 4.64 -7.79
CA VAL A 836 -22.77 3.29 -7.42
C VAL A 836 -23.90 2.30 -7.69
N GLN A 837 -23.60 1.23 -8.41
CA GLN A 837 -24.57 0.17 -8.69
C GLN A 837 -24.51 -0.93 -7.63
N ASN A 838 -25.67 -1.39 -7.16
CA ASN A 838 -25.78 -2.55 -6.29
C ASN A 838 -25.92 -3.84 -7.10
N ASN A 839 -24.89 -4.68 -7.09
CA ASN A 839 -24.93 -5.97 -7.76
C ASN A 839 -25.34 -7.12 -6.84
N THR A 840 -25.68 -6.86 -5.56
CA THR A 840 -26.16 -7.91 -4.66
C THR A 840 -27.63 -8.28 -4.90
N ILE A 841 -28.36 -7.47 -5.66
CA ILE A 841 -29.77 -7.69 -5.98
C ILE A 841 -29.83 -8.31 -7.37
N ILE A 842 -30.14 -9.60 -7.43
CA ILE A 842 -30.51 -10.26 -8.68
C ILE A 842 -31.88 -9.70 -9.06
N THR A 843 -31.95 -8.88 -10.11
CA THR A 843 -33.24 -8.56 -10.74
C THR A 843 -33.86 -9.89 -11.21
N PRO A 844 -35.08 -10.23 -10.79
CA PRO A 844 -35.80 -11.33 -11.42
C PRO A 844 -35.99 -10.96 -12.88
N ASP A 845 -35.47 -11.77 -13.79
CA ASP A 845 -35.83 -11.71 -15.20
C ASP A 845 -37.36 -11.93 -15.28
N PHE A 846 -38.07 -10.93 -15.80
CA PHE A 846 -39.49 -11.04 -16.16
C PHE A 846 -39.64 -11.56 -17.58
#